data_AF-A0A3S1HYG0-F1
#
_entry.id   AF-A0A3S1HYG0-F1
#
_cell.length_a   1.000
_cell.length_b   1.000
_cell.length_c   1.000
_cell.angle_alpha   90.00
_cell.angle_beta   90.00
_cell.angle_gamma   90.00
#
_symmetry.space_group_name_H-M   'P 1'
#
loop_
_entity.id
_entity.type
_entity.pdbx_description
1 polymer ?
#
loop_
_entity_poly.entity_id
_entity_poly.type
_entity_poly.pdbx_seq_one_letter_code
_entity_poly.pdbx_strand_id
1 'polypeptide(L)'
;MARPATAAVRLLTGEREPVRLATTVNILLHGLQIIDGVLCEVGDRVLVKDQADQRQNGIYTASEGEWFRAADARTARAMQKGTTVHTQVGSAHAGRVFEFMADEPAVGSDAITIVPFVPPDVAEVVDEVEALRDETQVLKDATGASAGQAAASAASSAANAGLTAADVVTTAANLAGAQAARDASLYGKGIFPTIAAAIGLGVIGSGAITAGSGGTNGTFDLAFAGGAGSGAAGRFVVAGGALTQILITAPGTYTVAPNFSFAASAGLAGAAAAVVLGKNADVGEYFWTEVSAGVLGLYNVTAGPVATDTGVRAATSSLMSAVELMMMIQGLSLPTTKMVESIGSGVSPSVYRSYSFVSGDTIEHVVIARAGERAMLQLIHTAAGAAYTANFNLEEGVVVSTFGANIVSASISALGGGWFECKAVVLVGSNVTNNVQVRMSAAGNLPYTGDGTSGLYIRSIILRKQGLTANLFPSSDPANAAFTKQNVTVTTTTSPNAPSLITLPDTVEELYIRAIGRMSATKLVEPSGSASPSVYQAKSVVLGDAVVWKVIAKKGERYRLNLFSNNAAIFNCTFDLENGTASGTGASIVALGNDWYECTVIVTATASASTNWQHRIFAAAGTHPYVGDGASGLYVLSSKLHLNGGANLFGDSENHSTSAWTKSAGVTAVANAALYLGLLANGADIGGDPYDDGREALVGKKLATLGDSITIAGFYTSVIASQTGMVLTNLGVSGASLGQSTTAYASFGIYNQIANIPADTEVVTIAAGINDFGAQEVVLGALGQTTTATFYGALWAAVVAIRTQAPNAKIIFFVPYSGDSTHATHRIMRTNGQGKTLDQFMRAVREVALLTSCAYLDVGGESGLGYFMPASYTSDGLHINAVGGLRYGIYCVEGLRRLSRAGYFGA
;
A
#
# COMPACT_ATOMS: atom_id res chain seq x y z
N MET A 1 -31.17 -0.86 96.77
CA MET A 1 -30.94 0.40 96.03
C MET A 1 -30.63 0.03 94.59
N ALA A 2 -31.46 0.44 93.64
CA ALA A 2 -31.37 0.02 92.25
C ALA A 2 -30.22 0.71 91.50
N ARG A 3 -29.56 -0.01 90.58
CA ARG A 3 -29.00 0.54 89.33
C ARG A 3 -29.62 -0.21 88.14
N PRO A 4 -29.88 0.47 87.01
CA PRO A 4 -30.76 -0.04 85.96
C PRO A 4 -30.02 -1.00 85.02
N ALA A 5 -30.80 -1.88 84.38
CA ALA A 5 -30.34 -2.72 83.29
C ALA A 5 -29.95 -1.86 82.08
N THR A 6 -28.66 -1.85 81.73
CA THR A 6 -28.22 -1.50 80.38
C THR A 6 -28.09 -2.81 79.62
N ALA A 7 -29.01 -3.02 78.66
CA ALA A 7 -28.89 -4.10 77.70
C ALA A 7 -27.58 -3.93 76.91
N ALA A 8 -26.59 -4.78 77.17
CA ALA A 8 -25.51 -4.98 76.23
C ALA A 8 -26.10 -5.76 75.06
N VAL A 9 -26.41 -5.04 73.99
CA VAL A 9 -26.57 -5.59 72.65
C VAL A 9 -25.33 -6.46 72.42
N ARG A 10 -25.50 -7.77 72.55
CA ARG A 10 -24.48 -8.74 72.12
C ARG A 10 -24.48 -8.67 70.61
N LEU A 11 -23.79 -7.68 70.04
CA LEU A 11 -23.37 -7.75 68.67
C LEU A 11 -22.72 -9.13 68.49
N LEU A 12 -23.15 -9.88 67.48
CA LEU A 12 -22.43 -11.05 66.99
C LEU A 12 -21.11 -10.60 66.32
N THR A 13 -20.32 -9.77 66.99
CA THR A 13 -18.98 -9.42 66.52
C THR A 13 -18.08 -10.62 66.82
N GLY A 14 -17.36 -11.08 65.80
CA GLY A 14 -16.43 -12.21 65.89
C GLY A 14 -15.23 -11.98 66.82
N GLU A 15 -15.24 -10.99 67.70
CA GLU A 15 -14.06 -10.64 68.50
C GLU A 15 -14.04 -11.40 69.84
N ARG A 16 -12.85 -11.82 70.30
CA ARG A 16 -12.59 -12.41 71.64
C ARG A 16 -12.07 -11.39 72.62
N GLU A 17 -12.21 -11.66 73.91
CA GLU A 17 -11.59 -10.82 74.94
C GLU A 17 -10.08 -10.70 74.67
N PRO A 18 -9.52 -9.48 74.77
CA PRO A 18 -8.11 -9.23 74.51
C PRO A 18 -7.22 -10.17 75.32
N VAL A 19 -6.11 -10.57 74.70
CA VAL A 19 -5.03 -11.28 75.36
C VAL A 19 -3.96 -10.29 75.76
N ARG A 20 -3.28 -10.57 76.87
CA ARG A 20 -2.15 -9.74 77.29
C ARG A 20 -0.96 -9.96 76.34
N LEU A 21 -0.70 -11.21 75.98
CA LEU A 21 0.51 -11.64 75.26
C LEU A 21 0.15 -12.57 74.10
N ALA A 22 1.03 -12.64 73.09
CA ALA A 22 0.97 -13.67 72.04
C ALA A 22 2.32 -14.35 71.87
N THR A 23 2.30 -15.64 71.59
CA THR A 23 3.53 -16.39 71.30
C THR A 23 4.23 -15.85 70.05
N THR A 24 5.54 -16.02 69.98
CA THR A 24 6.37 -15.81 68.77
C THR A 24 7.01 -17.11 68.27
N VAL A 25 6.95 -18.16 69.09
CA VAL A 25 7.55 -19.48 68.88
C VAL A 25 6.74 -20.55 69.64
N ASN A 26 7.03 -21.82 69.38
CA ASN A 26 6.46 -22.94 70.12
C ASN A 26 6.87 -22.89 71.60
N ILE A 27 5.90 -23.08 72.52
CA ILE A 27 6.10 -23.01 73.97
C ILE A 27 5.55 -24.24 74.69
N LEU A 28 5.96 -24.48 75.93
CA LEU A 28 5.27 -25.42 76.82
C LEU A 28 4.02 -24.74 77.39
N LEU A 29 2.91 -25.46 77.52
CA LEU A 29 1.67 -24.92 78.11
C LEU A 29 1.61 -25.18 79.62
N HIS A 30 2.69 -24.80 80.33
CA HIS A 30 2.85 -24.99 81.77
C HIS A 30 3.80 -23.95 82.37
N GLY A 31 3.51 -23.47 83.58
CA GLY A 31 4.36 -22.55 84.34
C GLY A 31 4.39 -21.14 83.77
N LEU A 32 4.83 -20.17 84.58
CA LEU A 32 4.98 -18.78 84.13
C LEU A 32 6.25 -18.64 83.28
N GLN A 33 6.09 -18.10 82.08
CA GLN A 33 7.15 -18.02 81.07
C GLN A 33 7.26 -16.60 80.50
N ILE A 34 8.38 -16.31 79.86
CA ILE A 34 8.55 -15.07 79.10
C ILE A 34 7.96 -15.29 77.70
N ILE A 35 6.94 -14.52 77.36
CA ILE A 35 6.27 -14.54 76.06
C ILE A 35 6.44 -13.17 75.42
N ASP A 36 6.98 -13.15 74.21
CA ASP A 36 7.26 -11.92 73.45
C ASP A 36 8.06 -10.87 74.26
N GLY A 37 9.04 -11.34 75.02
CA GLY A 37 9.91 -10.50 75.85
C GLY A 37 9.30 -10.04 77.19
N VAL A 38 8.08 -10.45 77.53
CA VAL A 38 7.39 -10.07 78.77
C VAL A 38 7.09 -11.31 79.62
N LEU A 39 7.37 -11.25 80.93
CA LEU A 39 7.06 -12.34 81.87
C LEU A 39 5.54 -12.43 82.10
N CYS A 40 4.98 -13.64 81.97
CA CYS A 40 3.58 -13.92 82.28
C CYS A 40 3.33 -13.93 83.80
N GLU A 41 2.15 -13.50 84.20
CA GLU A 41 1.62 -13.59 85.55
C GLU A 41 0.44 -14.59 85.60
N VAL A 42 0.13 -15.12 86.79
CA VAL A 42 -1.01 -16.04 86.94
C VAL A 42 -2.30 -15.32 86.56
N GLY A 43 -3.08 -15.94 85.66
CA GLY A 43 -4.33 -15.38 85.16
C GLY A 43 -4.20 -14.62 83.84
N ASP A 44 -2.97 -14.39 83.35
CA ASP A 44 -2.78 -13.73 82.06
C ASP A 44 -3.39 -14.54 80.92
N ARG A 45 -4.12 -13.84 80.05
CA ARG A 45 -4.61 -14.42 78.79
C ARG A 45 -3.50 -14.35 77.76
N VAL A 46 -3.15 -15.49 77.17
CA VAL A 46 -2.08 -15.61 76.17
C VAL A 46 -2.64 -16.23 74.89
N LEU A 47 -2.45 -15.56 73.76
CA LEU A 47 -2.70 -16.13 72.44
C LEU A 47 -1.54 -17.05 72.06
N VAL A 48 -1.81 -18.35 72.08
CA VAL A 48 -0.88 -19.38 71.65
C VAL A 48 -1.15 -19.67 70.18
N LYS A 49 -0.31 -19.16 69.29
CA LYS A 49 -0.50 -19.26 67.82
C LYS A 49 0.62 -20.02 67.10
N ASP A 50 1.76 -20.24 67.75
CA ASP A 50 2.96 -20.82 67.11
C ASP A 50 3.30 -22.21 67.64
N GLN A 51 2.31 -23.01 68.07
CA GLN A 51 2.60 -24.39 68.45
C GLN A 51 3.01 -25.21 67.23
N ALA A 52 3.96 -26.11 67.41
CA ALA A 52 4.33 -27.09 66.39
C ALA A 52 3.15 -28.03 66.08
N ASP A 53 2.38 -28.40 67.10
CA ASP A 53 1.07 -29.03 66.93
C ASP A 53 -0.04 -27.97 66.94
N GLN A 54 -0.50 -27.61 65.74
CA GLN A 54 -1.50 -26.55 65.55
C GLN A 54 -2.85 -26.86 66.21
N ARG A 55 -3.12 -28.10 66.63
CA ARG A 55 -4.33 -28.44 67.41
C ARG A 55 -4.30 -27.83 68.81
N GLN A 56 -3.11 -27.47 69.30
CA GLN A 56 -2.90 -26.82 70.58
C GLN A 56 -2.98 -25.29 70.49
N ASN A 57 -3.04 -24.71 69.29
CA ASN A 57 -3.21 -23.26 69.15
C ASN A 57 -4.57 -22.77 69.66
N GLY A 58 -4.61 -21.56 70.21
CA GLY A 58 -5.80 -20.85 70.70
C GLY A 58 -5.47 -19.95 71.88
N ILE A 59 -6.47 -19.56 72.67
CA ILE A 59 -6.28 -18.64 73.80
C ILE A 59 -6.22 -19.42 75.10
N TYR A 60 -5.18 -19.20 75.90
CA TYR A 60 -4.93 -19.88 77.18
C TYR A 60 -4.85 -18.89 78.33
N THR A 61 -5.10 -19.39 79.54
CA THR A 61 -4.86 -18.66 80.79
C THR A 61 -3.59 -19.20 81.44
N ALA A 62 -2.60 -18.34 81.63
CA ALA A 62 -1.32 -18.68 82.24
C ALA A 62 -1.47 -19.02 83.72
N SER A 63 -0.72 -20.02 84.17
CA SER A 63 -0.66 -20.44 85.57
C SER A 63 0.75 -20.93 85.95
N GLU A 64 1.02 -21.10 87.24
CA GLU A 64 2.26 -21.72 87.74
C GLU A 64 2.33 -23.23 87.42
N GLY A 65 1.18 -23.85 87.13
CA GLY A 65 1.03 -25.24 86.70
C GLY A 65 0.61 -25.35 85.23
N GLU A 66 -0.24 -26.31 84.88
CA GLU A 66 -0.77 -26.45 83.52
C GLU A 66 -1.61 -25.24 83.09
N TRP A 67 -1.47 -24.85 81.82
CA TRP A 67 -2.27 -23.80 81.22
C TRP A 67 -3.50 -24.40 80.55
N PHE A 68 -4.66 -23.82 80.82
CA PHE A 68 -5.92 -24.26 80.23
C PHE A 68 -6.43 -23.22 79.23
N ARG A 69 -7.13 -23.68 78.18
CA ARG A 69 -7.80 -22.77 77.24
C ARG A 69 -8.74 -21.83 78.00
N ALA A 70 -8.78 -20.56 77.61
CA ALA A 70 -9.67 -19.57 78.21
C ALA A 70 -11.15 -19.96 77.99
N ALA A 71 -12.02 -19.66 78.95
CA ALA A 71 -13.40 -20.14 78.95
C ALA A 71 -14.20 -19.72 77.70
N ASP A 72 -13.91 -18.54 77.16
CA ASP A 72 -14.52 -17.95 75.98
C ASP A 72 -13.90 -18.42 74.64
N ALA A 73 -12.91 -19.33 74.69
CA ALA A 73 -12.17 -19.88 73.56
C ALA A 73 -12.05 -21.43 73.61
N ARG A 74 -13.12 -22.11 74.02
CA ARG A 74 -13.18 -23.59 74.14
C ARG A 74 -14.12 -24.29 73.14
N THR A 75 -14.76 -23.54 72.25
CA THR A 75 -15.75 -24.10 71.31
C THR A 75 -15.37 -23.77 69.87
N ALA A 76 -15.81 -24.59 68.91
CA ALA A 76 -15.58 -24.38 67.49
C ALA A 76 -16.02 -22.97 67.05
N ARG A 77 -17.23 -22.58 67.45
CA ARG A 77 -17.80 -21.25 67.14
C ARG A 77 -17.02 -20.08 67.72
N ALA A 78 -16.24 -20.31 68.79
CA ALA A 78 -15.41 -19.27 69.40
C ALA A 78 -14.02 -19.15 68.76
N MET A 79 -13.63 -20.06 67.88
CA MET A 79 -12.33 -20.07 67.20
C MET A 79 -12.48 -20.35 65.69
N GLN A 80 -13.66 -20.06 65.14
CA GLN A 80 -13.96 -20.23 63.72
C GLN A 80 -13.38 -19.07 62.89
N LYS A 81 -13.28 -19.29 61.58
CA LYS A 81 -12.80 -18.32 60.61
C LYS A 81 -13.44 -16.94 60.76
N GLY A 82 -12.61 -15.90 60.74
CA GLY A 82 -13.03 -14.50 60.90
C GLY A 82 -13.26 -14.08 62.35
N THR A 83 -13.01 -14.97 63.33
CA THR A 83 -12.94 -14.57 64.74
C THR A 83 -11.63 -13.81 64.97
N THR A 84 -11.64 -12.69 65.67
CA THR A 84 -10.44 -11.87 65.92
C THR A 84 -10.10 -11.75 67.41
N VAL A 85 -8.84 -11.42 67.73
CA VAL A 85 -8.39 -11.15 69.10
C VAL A 85 -7.25 -10.13 69.11
N HIS A 86 -7.32 -9.18 70.05
CA HIS A 86 -6.32 -8.13 70.25
C HIS A 86 -5.25 -8.55 71.26
N THR A 87 -3.99 -8.18 71.00
CA THR A 87 -2.84 -8.37 71.90
C THR A 87 -2.42 -7.05 72.54
N GLN A 88 -2.22 -7.04 73.86
CA GLN A 88 -1.99 -5.78 74.60
C GLN A 88 -0.52 -5.38 74.69
N VAL A 89 0.37 -6.31 75.04
CA VAL A 89 1.79 -6.03 75.29
C VAL A 89 2.70 -7.10 74.66
N GLY A 90 4.00 -6.84 74.63
CA GLY A 90 4.99 -7.68 73.95
C GLY A 90 5.87 -6.87 73.01
N SER A 91 7.05 -7.40 72.66
CA SER A 91 8.02 -6.69 71.82
C SER A 91 7.65 -6.72 70.34
N ALA A 92 7.14 -7.85 69.85
CA ALA A 92 6.80 -8.08 68.44
C ALA A 92 5.30 -7.95 68.15
N HIS A 93 4.45 -8.22 69.14
CA HIS A 93 3.02 -8.39 68.95
C HIS A 93 2.15 -7.43 69.77
N ALA A 94 2.69 -6.47 70.52
CA ALA A 94 1.87 -5.44 71.18
C ALA A 94 1.00 -4.67 70.18
N GLY A 95 -0.28 -4.48 70.52
CA GLY A 95 -1.25 -3.71 69.74
C GLY A 95 -1.71 -4.37 68.44
N ARG A 96 -1.32 -5.61 68.15
CA ARG A 96 -1.74 -6.33 66.94
C ARG A 96 -3.10 -7.01 67.13
N VAL A 97 -3.74 -7.29 66.00
CA VAL A 97 -4.96 -8.10 65.93
C VAL A 97 -4.62 -9.38 65.18
N PHE A 98 -5.11 -10.50 65.68
CA PHE A 98 -4.99 -11.80 65.04
C PHE A 98 -6.36 -12.36 64.70
N GLU A 99 -6.46 -13.09 63.61
CA GLU A 99 -7.66 -13.76 63.16
C GLU A 99 -7.49 -15.28 63.11
N PHE A 100 -8.55 -15.99 63.47
CA PHE A 100 -8.67 -17.43 63.28
C PHE A 100 -9.07 -17.71 61.84
N MET A 101 -8.49 -18.74 61.23
CA MET A 101 -8.66 -19.07 59.81
C MET A 101 -9.32 -20.43 59.53
N ALA A 102 -9.58 -21.22 60.56
CA ALA A 102 -10.17 -22.55 60.43
C ALA A 102 -11.70 -22.49 60.39
N ASP A 103 -12.34 -23.17 59.44
CA ASP A 103 -13.80 -23.26 59.33
C ASP A 103 -14.35 -24.29 60.32
N GLU A 104 -15.13 -23.83 61.31
CA GLU A 104 -15.75 -24.65 62.38
C GLU A 104 -14.84 -25.72 63.04
N PRO A 105 -13.66 -25.35 63.58
CA PRO A 105 -12.68 -26.34 64.05
C PRO A 105 -13.13 -27.11 65.30
N ALA A 106 -13.02 -28.44 65.28
CA ALA A 106 -13.19 -29.25 66.48
C ALA A 106 -11.98 -29.07 67.42
N VAL A 107 -12.23 -28.44 68.58
CA VAL A 107 -11.18 -28.01 69.51
C VAL A 107 -10.46 -29.23 70.11
N GLY A 108 -9.15 -29.30 69.89
CA GLY A 108 -8.28 -30.38 70.38
C GLY A 108 -8.08 -31.53 69.39
N SER A 109 -8.83 -31.60 68.29
CA SER A 109 -8.61 -32.56 67.20
C SER A 109 -8.10 -31.90 65.92
N ASP A 110 -8.62 -30.72 65.59
CA ASP A 110 -8.36 -30.06 64.31
C ASP A 110 -7.27 -29.00 64.45
N ALA A 111 -6.50 -28.78 63.39
CA ALA A 111 -5.49 -27.74 63.35
C ALA A 111 -6.14 -26.35 63.37
N ILE A 112 -5.69 -25.47 64.28
CA ILE A 112 -6.21 -24.11 64.41
C ILE A 112 -5.15 -23.13 63.90
N THR A 113 -5.35 -22.65 62.67
CA THR A 113 -4.49 -21.64 62.04
C THR A 113 -4.91 -20.24 62.50
N ILE A 114 -3.94 -19.46 62.99
CA ILE A 114 -4.14 -18.10 63.48
C ILE A 114 -3.11 -17.19 62.81
N VAL A 115 -3.55 -16.13 62.15
CA VAL A 115 -2.69 -15.21 61.38
C VAL A 115 -2.90 -13.75 61.81
N PRO A 116 -1.96 -12.83 61.57
CA PRO A 116 -2.21 -11.40 61.78
C PRO A 116 -3.40 -10.94 60.92
N PHE A 117 -4.35 -10.24 61.53
CA PHE A 117 -5.49 -9.66 60.83
C PHE A 117 -5.04 -8.46 60.01
N VAL A 118 -5.34 -8.48 58.70
CA VAL A 118 -5.10 -7.37 57.78
C VAL A 118 -6.46 -6.78 57.39
N PRO A 119 -6.76 -5.52 57.73
CA PRO A 119 -7.97 -4.85 57.28
C PRO A 119 -8.02 -4.78 55.74
N PRO A 120 -9.19 -4.94 55.10
CA PRO A 120 -9.32 -4.95 53.63
C PRO A 120 -8.78 -3.68 52.96
N ASP A 121 -8.83 -2.55 53.67
CA ASP A 121 -8.33 -1.23 53.29
C ASP A 121 -6.80 -1.09 53.32
N VAL A 122 -6.07 -1.99 54.01
CA VAL A 122 -4.60 -2.02 54.02
C VAL A 122 -4.05 -3.05 53.02
N ALA A 123 -4.84 -4.06 52.66
CA ALA A 123 -4.47 -5.04 51.62
C ALA A 123 -4.31 -4.37 50.25
N GLU A 124 -5.20 -3.43 49.89
CA GLU A 124 -5.09 -2.63 48.65
C GLU A 124 -3.81 -1.78 48.62
N VAL A 125 -3.39 -1.22 49.77
CA VAL A 125 -2.17 -0.40 49.85
C VAL A 125 -0.90 -1.24 49.68
N VAL A 126 -0.92 -2.52 50.10
CA VAL A 126 0.23 -3.43 49.89
C VAL A 126 0.38 -3.76 48.41
N ASP A 127 -0.73 -4.00 47.70
CA ASP A 127 -0.72 -4.21 46.24
C ASP A 127 -0.26 -2.96 45.49
N GLU A 128 -0.68 -1.76 45.92
CA GLU A 128 -0.19 -0.48 45.36
C GLU A 128 1.31 -0.26 45.59
N VAL A 129 1.83 -0.64 46.77
CA VAL A 129 3.26 -0.50 47.09
C VAL A 129 4.13 -1.46 46.28
N GLU A 130 3.67 -2.70 46.05
CA GLU A 130 4.38 -3.63 45.15
C GLU A 130 4.30 -3.18 43.68
N ALA A 131 3.16 -2.63 43.24
CA ALA A 131 3.02 -2.05 41.91
C ALA A 131 3.97 -0.85 41.69
N LEU A 132 4.09 0.05 42.67
CA LEU A 132 5.03 1.18 42.63
C LEU A 132 6.49 0.72 42.60
N ARG A 133 6.80 -0.41 43.25
CA ARG A 133 8.14 -1.00 43.27
C ARG A 133 8.50 -1.60 41.91
N ASP A 134 7.56 -2.24 41.24
CA ASP A 134 7.71 -2.73 39.87
C ASP A 134 7.84 -1.58 38.86
N GLU A 135 7.04 -0.52 38.98
CA GLU A 135 7.19 0.70 38.16
C GLU A 135 8.56 1.36 38.35
N THR A 136 9.05 1.41 39.60
CA THR A 136 10.38 1.95 39.92
C THR A 136 11.50 1.11 39.30
N GLN A 137 11.32 -0.22 39.22
CA GLN A 137 12.27 -1.12 38.59
C GLN A 137 12.27 -0.95 37.06
N VAL A 138 11.09 -0.82 36.45
CA VAL A 138 10.94 -0.52 35.01
C VAL A 138 11.59 0.82 34.63
N LEU A 139 11.44 1.85 35.48
CA LEU A 139 12.09 3.15 35.29
C LEU A 139 13.62 3.08 35.43
N LYS A 140 14.14 2.28 36.37
CA LYS A 140 15.59 2.01 36.47
C LYS A 140 16.12 1.31 35.24
N ASP A 141 15.40 0.32 34.73
CA ASP A 141 15.80 -0.45 33.55
C ASP A 141 15.74 0.42 32.28
N ALA A 142 14.72 1.27 32.14
CA ALA A 142 14.62 2.26 31.05
C ALA A 142 15.71 3.34 31.12
N THR A 143 16.09 3.76 32.33
CA THR A 143 17.18 4.73 32.54
C THR A 143 18.54 4.09 32.22
N GLY A 144 18.75 2.83 32.61
CA GLY A 144 19.95 2.05 32.26
C GLY A 144 20.06 1.80 30.76
N ALA A 145 18.96 1.46 30.10
CA ALA A 145 18.91 1.29 28.64
C ALA A 145 19.20 2.62 27.90
N SER A 146 18.62 3.73 28.37
CA SER A 146 18.86 5.06 27.79
C SER A 146 20.30 5.53 27.98
N ALA A 147 20.90 5.27 29.15
CA ALA A 147 22.31 5.54 29.41
C ALA A 147 23.24 4.67 28.53
N GLY A 148 22.89 3.40 28.32
CA GLY A 148 23.59 2.49 27.40
C GLY A 148 23.52 2.96 25.94
N GLN A 149 22.36 3.43 25.49
CA GLN A 149 22.18 3.99 24.14
C GLN A 149 22.96 5.30 23.95
N ALA A 150 22.99 6.16 24.97
CA ALA A 150 23.79 7.39 24.94
C ALA A 150 25.30 7.11 24.93
N ALA A 151 25.77 6.13 25.71
CA ALA A 151 27.17 5.69 25.71
C ALA A 151 27.58 5.04 24.38
N ALA A 152 26.71 4.22 23.77
CA ALA A 152 26.93 3.66 22.45
C ALA A 152 27.00 4.75 21.36
N SER A 153 26.09 5.73 21.42
CA SER A 153 26.07 6.87 20.49
C SER A 153 27.31 7.76 20.63
N ALA A 154 27.79 7.98 21.87
CA ALA A 154 29.02 8.70 22.15
C ALA A 154 30.27 7.92 21.67
N ALA A 155 30.28 6.60 21.84
CA ALA A 155 31.37 5.73 21.34
C ALA A 155 31.42 5.70 19.81
N SER A 156 30.27 5.64 19.12
CA SER A 156 30.19 5.74 17.65
C SER A 156 30.63 7.11 17.14
N SER A 157 30.29 8.19 17.86
CA SER A 157 30.71 9.56 17.52
C SER A 157 32.21 9.77 17.71
N ALA A 158 32.80 9.17 18.75
CA ALA A 158 34.24 9.18 18.99
C ALA A 158 35.03 8.32 17.98
N ALA A 159 34.48 7.17 17.57
CA ALA A 159 35.06 6.33 16.52
C ALA A 159 35.08 7.02 15.14
N ASN A 160 34.05 7.81 14.82
CA ASN A 160 34.00 8.59 13.58
C ASN A 160 34.95 9.80 13.57
N ALA A 161 35.34 10.32 14.74
CA ALA A 161 36.24 11.47 14.85
C ALA A 161 37.74 11.08 14.82
N GLY A 162 38.06 9.78 14.88
CA GLY A 162 39.43 9.26 15.07
C GLY A 162 39.96 8.41 13.91
N LEU A 163 39.56 8.66 12.66
CA LEU A 163 40.09 7.91 11.51
C LEU A 163 41.61 8.10 11.42
N THR A 164 42.35 7.00 11.51
CA THR A 164 43.81 6.99 11.36
C THR A 164 44.17 7.14 9.88
N ALA A 165 45.42 7.50 9.56
CA ALA A 165 45.90 7.53 8.17
C ALA A 165 45.74 6.15 7.47
N ALA A 166 45.74 5.04 8.23
CA ALA A 166 45.48 3.70 7.71
C ALA A 166 44.00 3.49 7.33
N ASP A 167 43.06 4.10 8.05
CA ASP A 167 41.63 4.02 7.73
C ASP A 167 41.29 4.85 6.49
N VAL A 168 41.96 5.99 6.30
CA VAL A 168 41.86 6.81 5.08
C VAL A 168 42.40 6.06 3.86
N VAL A 169 43.55 5.39 3.99
CA VAL A 169 44.13 4.55 2.93
C VAL A 169 43.24 3.35 2.61
N THR A 170 42.68 2.70 3.63
CA THR A 170 41.76 1.57 3.45
C THR A 170 40.44 2.01 2.79
N THR A 171 39.91 3.18 3.17
CA THR A 171 38.72 3.77 2.54
C THR A 171 39.01 4.17 1.09
N ALA A 172 40.17 4.75 0.80
CA ALA A 172 40.59 5.07 -0.56
C ALA A 172 40.78 3.80 -1.41
N ALA A 173 41.34 2.73 -0.85
CA ALA A 173 41.49 1.44 -1.51
C ALA A 173 40.13 0.76 -1.78
N ASN A 174 39.20 0.82 -0.82
CA ASN A 174 37.83 0.32 -0.99
C ASN A 174 37.06 1.12 -2.04
N LEU A 175 37.24 2.44 -2.07
CA LEU A 175 36.65 3.31 -3.11
C LEU A 175 37.23 2.98 -4.49
N ALA A 176 38.54 2.79 -4.60
CA ALA A 176 39.19 2.38 -5.84
C ALA A 176 38.73 0.99 -6.31
N GLY A 177 38.54 0.04 -5.38
CA GLY A 177 38.00 -1.28 -5.68
C GLY A 177 36.53 -1.24 -6.13
N ALA A 178 35.69 -0.44 -5.47
CA ALA A 178 34.30 -0.23 -5.87
C ALA A 178 34.18 0.48 -7.22
N GLN A 179 35.10 1.40 -7.52
CA GLN A 179 35.16 2.09 -8.80
C GLN A 179 35.61 1.15 -9.92
N ALA A 180 36.61 0.30 -9.68
CA ALA A 180 37.02 -0.75 -10.62
C ALA A 180 35.90 -1.78 -10.88
N ALA A 181 35.14 -2.18 -9.86
CA ALA A 181 33.99 -3.08 -10.02
C ALA A 181 32.84 -2.44 -10.84
N ARG A 182 32.60 -1.14 -10.63
CA ARG A 182 31.65 -0.35 -11.41
C ARG A 182 32.08 -0.26 -12.87
N ASP A 183 33.35 0.09 -13.12
CA ASP A 183 33.90 0.22 -14.46
C ASP A 183 33.86 -1.14 -15.20
N ALA A 184 34.20 -2.24 -14.53
CA ALA A 184 34.05 -3.59 -15.08
C ALA A 184 32.59 -3.93 -15.45
N SER A 185 31.62 -3.54 -14.62
CA SER A 185 30.20 -3.71 -14.93
C SER A 185 29.72 -2.85 -16.10
N LEU A 186 30.29 -1.66 -16.28
CA LEU A 186 29.98 -0.77 -17.40
C LEU A 186 30.61 -1.29 -18.70
N TYR A 187 31.82 -1.84 -18.63
CA TYR A 187 32.53 -2.41 -19.77
C TYR A 187 31.78 -3.63 -20.32
N GLY A 188 31.25 -4.49 -19.43
CA GLY A 188 30.38 -5.60 -19.82
C GLY A 188 29.06 -5.19 -20.50
N LYS A 189 28.71 -3.89 -20.44
CA LYS A 189 27.55 -3.29 -21.14
C LYS A 189 27.97 -2.46 -22.35
N GLY A 190 29.23 -2.53 -22.76
CA GLY A 190 29.77 -1.77 -23.90
C GLY A 190 29.89 -0.26 -23.63
N ILE A 191 29.99 0.17 -22.37
CA ILE A 191 30.14 1.59 -21.99
C ILE A 191 31.55 1.80 -21.43
N PHE A 192 32.33 2.67 -22.05
CA PHE A 192 33.74 2.94 -21.70
C PHE A 192 33.96 4.42 -21.43
N PRO A 193 34.92 4.79 -20.56
CA PRO A 193 35.20 6.18 -20.20
C PRO A 193 35.87 6.96 -21.33
N THR A 194 36.56 6.26 -22.23
CA THR A 194 37.21 6.85 -23.41
C THR A 194 37.19 5.88 -24.57
N ILE A 195 37.32 6.42 -25.79
CA ILE A 195 37.55 5.63 -27.01
C ILE A 195 38.77 4.69 -26.85
N ALA A 196 39.85 5.19 -26.24
CA ALA A 196 41.08 4.41 -26.03
C ALA A 196 40.86 3.18 -25.11
N ALA A 197 40.02 3.31 -24.08
CA ALA A 197 39.68 2.21 -23.18
C ALA A 197 38.77 1.16 -23.83
N ALA A 198 37.94 1.57 -24.79
CA ALA A 198 37.10 0.65 -25.57
C ALA A 198 37.92 -0.17 -26.58
N ILE A 199 38.90 0.46 -27.24
CA ILE A 199 39.64 -0.17 -28.34
C ILE A 199 41.00 -0.76 -27.93
N GLY A 200 41.46 -0.58 -26.68
CA GLY A 200 42.72 -1.12 -26.18
C GLY A 200 42.64 -1.63 -24.74
N LEU A 201 42.79 -2.95 -24.55
CA LEU A 201 42.86 -3.64 -23.25
C LEU A 201 44.32 -3.79 -22.75
N GLY A 202 45.29 -3.15 -23.42
CA GLY A 202 46.70 -3.26 -23.08
C GLY A 202 47.36 -4.55 -23.58
N VAL A 203 48.52 -4.89 -23.03
CA VAL A 203 49.31 -6.07 -23.42
C VAL A 203 48.70 -7.31 -22.78
N ILE A 204 48.12 -8.21 -23.57
CA ILE A 204 47.48 -9.44 -23.05
C ILE A 204 48.37 -10.68 -23.21
N GLY A 205 49.48 -10.55 -23.93
CA GLY A 205 50.40 -11.66 -24.14
C GLY A 205 51.54 -11.35 -25.11
N SER A 206 52.23 -12.41 -25.51
CA SER A 206 53.30 -12.38 -26.51
C SER A 206 52.96 -13.29 -27.70
N GLY A 207 53.45 -12.94 -28.88
CA GLY A 207 53.50 -13.82 -30.04
C GLY A 207 54.57 -14.92 -29.85
N ALA A 208 54.87 -15.63 -30.94
CA ALA A 208 55.87 -16.70 -30.92
C ALA A 208 57.24 -16.20 -30.42
N ILE A 209 57.86 -16.98 -29.53
CA ILE A 209 59.18 -16.69 -28.96
C ILE A 209 60.26 -17.16 -29.94
N THR A 210 61.10 -16.23 -30.37
CA THR A 210 62.43 -16.52 -30.90
C THR A 210 63.39 -16.56 -29.72
N ALA A 211 63.95 -17.73 -29.44
CA ALA A 211 64.61 -17.99 -28.15
C ALA A 211 65.94 -17.25 -27.96
N GLY A 212 66.66 -16.92 -29.04
CA GLY A 212 68.02 -16.36 -28.95
C GLY A 212 69.02 -17.32 -28.29
N SER A 213 70.19 -16.81 -27.91
CA SER A 213 71.23 -17.59 -27.22
C SER A 213 72.18 -16.71 -26.40
N GLY A 214 72.98 -17.33 -25.52
CA GLY A 214 74.04 -16.65 -24.75
C GLY A 214 73.58 -15.91 -23.48
N GLY A 215 72.30 -15.95 -23.15
CA GLY A 215 71.74 -15.27 -21.98
C GLY A 215 72.13 -15.90 -20.64
N THR A 216 72.10 -15.10 -19.57
CA THR A 216 72.24 -15.60 -18.20
C THR A 216 70.94 -16.26 -17.76
N ASN A 217 70.99 -17.49 -17.25
CA ASN A 217 69.79 -18.19 -16.79
C ASN A 217 69.16 -17.50 -15.58
N GLY A 218 67.84 -17.36 -15.57
CA GLY A 218 67.10 -16.70 -14.49
C GLY A 218 65.70 -16.24 -14.89
N THR A 219 64.98 -15.67 -13.94
CA THR A 219 63.71 -14.96 -14.17
C THR A 219 63.95 -13.47 -13.97
N PHE A 220 63.58 -12.66 -14.95
CA PHE A 220 63.86 -11.23 -14.99
C PHE A 220 62.57 -10.45 -15.23
N ASP A 221 62.53 -9.20 -14.76
CA ASP A 221 61.45 -8.29 -15.08
C ASP A 221 61.52 -7.88 -16.56
N LEU A 222 60.35 -7.85 -17.20
CA LEU A 222 60.21 -7.56 -18.61
C LEU A 222 60.04 -6.06 -18.80
N ALA A 223 60.96 -5.44 -19.54
CA ALA A 223 60.85 -4.05 -19.90
C ALA A 223 60.07 -3.89 -21.21
N PHE A 224 59.36 -2.78 -21.34
CA PHE A 224 58.59 -2.40 -22.53
C PHE A 224 59.18 -1.11 -23.09
N ALA A 225 59.43 -1.07 -24.41
CA ALA A 225 60.01 0.09 -25.08
C ALA A 225 59.20 0.47 -26.33
N GLY A 226 58.93 1.77 -26.51
CA GLY A 226 58.10 2.27 -27.61
C GLY A 226 56.60 2.01 -27.41
N GLY A 227 55.82 2.17 -28.48
CA GLY A 227 54.35 2.09 -28.45
C GLY A 227 53.68 3.35 -27.89
N ALA A 228 52.34 3.31 -27.78
CA ALA A 228 51.52 4.39 -27.23
C ALA A 228 50.68 3.85 -26.06
N GLY A 229 51.18 4.07 -24.84
CA GLY A 229 50.61 3.52 -23.62
C GLY A 229 51.59 3.49 -22.44
N SER A 230 51.13 3.04 -21.28
CA SER A 230 51.95 2.86 -20.07
C SER A 230 51.34 1.84 -19.11
N GLY A 231 52.10 1.46 -18.07
CA GLY A 231 51.59 0.63 -16.97
C GLY A 231 51.58 -0.88 -17.21
N ALA A 232 52.14 -1.37 -18.33
CA ALA A 232 52.33 -2.81 -18.52
C ALA A 232 53.51 -3.29 -17.69
N ALA A 233 53.37 -4.49 -17.12
CA ALA A 233 54.41 -5.17 -16.38
C ALA A 233 54.41 -6.66 -16.74
N GLY A 234 55.57 -7.29 -16.70
CA GLY A 234 55.71 -8.70 -16.99
C GLY A 234 57.05 -9.24 -16.52
N ARG A 235 57.27 -10.52 -16.77
CA ARG A 235 58.52 -11.23 -16.52
C ARG A 235 58.87 -12.11 -17.70
N PHE A 236 60.14 -12.46 -17.82
CA PHE A 236 60.60 -13.45 -18.77
C PHE A 236 61.61 -14.41 -18.14
N VAL A 237 61.71 -15.61 -18.69
CA VAL A 237 62.57 -16.68 -18.17
C VAL A 237 63.60 -17.10 -19.22
N VAL A 238 64.86 -17.14 -18.81
CA VAL A 238 65.98 -17.65 -19.61
C VAL A 238 66.49 -18.94 -19.00
N ALA A 239 66.56 -20.00 -19.81
CA ALA A 239 67.08 -21.31 -19.39
C ALA A 239 67.93 -21.92 -20.52
N GLY A 240 69.06 -22.54 -20.15
CA GLY A 240 70.04 -23.05 -21.12
C GLY A 240 70.65 -21.96 -22.02
N GLY A 241 70.62 -20.70 -21.60
CA GLY A 241 71.07 -19.55 -22.37
C GLY A 241 70.05 -18.97 -23.36
N ALA A 242 68.81 -19.48 -23.38
CA ALA A 242 67.77 -19.06 -24.33
C ALA A 242 66.46 -18.64 -23.62
N LEU A 243 65.72 -17.70 -24.22
CA LEU A 243 64.40 -17.26 -23.76
C LEU A 243 63.38 -18.38 -23.92
N THR A 244 62.73 -18.78 -22.84
CA THR A 244 61.79 -19.90 -22.81
C THR A 244 60.36 -19.50 -22.47
N GLN A 245 60.17 -18.37 -21.77
CA GLN A 245 58.86 -17.93 -21.34
C GLN A 245 58.77 -16.41 -21.24
N ILE A 246 57.60 -15.88 -21.57
CA ILE A 246 57.17 -14.50 -21.29
C ILE A 246 55.84 -14.58 -20.53
N LEU A 247 55.71 -13.83 -19.45
CA LEU A 247 54.50 -13.74 -18.65
C LEU A 247 54.14 -12.26 -18.46
N ILE A 248 52.91 -11.90 -18.81
CA ILE A 248 52.38 -10.56 -18.53
C ILE A 248 51.69 -10.59 -17.18
N THR A 249 52.08 -9.68 -16.29
CA THR A 249 51.58 -9.62 -14.91
C THR A 249 50.69 -8.40 -14.68
N ALA A 250 50.82 -7.36 -15.51
CA ALA A 250 49.86 -6.28 -15.62
C ALA A 250 49.74 -5.86 -17.09
N PRO A 251 48.53 -5.83 -17.66
CA PRO A 251 48.35 -5.52 -19.08
C PRO A 251 48.64 -4.04 -19.42
N GLY A 252 48.55 -3.14 -18.44
CA GLY A 252 48.64 -1.69 -18.67
C GLY A 252 47.56 -1.19 -19.63
N THR A 253 47.77 -0.01 -20.21
CA THR A 253 46.90 0.56 -21.24
C THR A 253 47.74 0.94 -22.45
N TYR A 254 47.60 0.20 -23.55
CA TYR A 254 48.32 0.41 -24.81
C TYR A 254 47.36 0.38 -26.01
N THR A 255 47.49 1.36 -26.89
CA THR A 255 46.74 1.48 -28.16
C THR A 255 47.63 1.22 -29.38
N VAL A 256 48.95 1.35 -29.24
CA VAL A 256 49.96 0.92 -30.20
C VAL A 256 50.94 0.01 -29.48
N ALA A 257 51.24 -1.15 -30.06
CA ALA A 257 52.02 -2.18 -29.40
C ALA A 257 53.44 -1.69 -29.05
N PRO A 258 53.89 -1.83 -27.80
CA PRO A 258 55.29 -1.65 -27.44
C PRO A 258 56.14 -2.83 -27.94
N ASN A 259 57.45 -2.73 -27.77
CA ASN A 259 58.38 -3.85 -27.96
C ASN A 259 58.83 -4.39 -26.60
N PHE A 260 58.94 -5.72 -26.48
CA PHE A 260 59.59 -6.35 -25.34
C PHE A 260 61.10 -6.10 -25.37
N SER A 261 61.68 -5.84 -24.20
CA SER A 261 63.12 -5.76 -24.01
C SER A 261 63.57 -6.82 -23.01
N PHE A 262 64.52 -7.65 -23.45
CA PHE A 262 65.10 -8.75 -22.66
C PHE A 262 66.50 -8.43 -22.14
N ALA A 263 66.91 -7.15 -22.20
CA ALA A 263 68.26 -6.71 -21.85
C ALA A 263 68.65 -6.98 -20.38
N ALA A 264 67.68 -7.23 -19.50
CA ALA A 264 67.92 -7.61 -18.11
C ALA A 264 68.68 -8.94 -17.97
N SER A 265 68.63 -9.83 -18.98
CA SER A 265 69.50 -11.00 -19.08
C SER A 265 70.75 -10.66 -19.89
N ALA A 266 71.88 -10.44 -19.21
CA ALA A 266 73.16 -10.16 -19.86
C ALA A 266 73.55 -11.28 -20.85
N GLY A 267 73.98 -10.88 -22.06
CA GLY A 267 74.45 -11.79 -23.12
C GLY A 267 73.38 -12.40 -24.01
N LEU A 268 72.08 -12.19 -23.73
CA LEU A 268 70.98 -12.78 -24.52
C LEU A 268 70.84 -12.10 -25.89
N ALA A 269 71.45 -12.68 -26.92
CA ALA A 269 71.43 -12.17 -28.28
C ALA A 269 70.36 -12.87 -29.13
N GLY A 270 69.65 -12.09 -29.96
CA GLY A 270 68.67 -12.61 -30.93
C GLY A 270 67.33 -13.08 -30.36
N ALA A 271 67.09 -12.89 -29.05
CA ALA A 271 65.78 -13.18 -28.46
C ALA A 271 64.74 -12.13 -28.84
N ALA A 272 63.57 -12.55 -29.30
CA ALA A 272 62.50 -11.66 -29.75
C ALA A 272 61.13 -12.30 -29.56
N ALA A 273 60.11 -11.47 -29.31
CA ALA A 273 58.70 -11.84 -29.40
C ALA A 273 57.89 -10.58 -29.70
N ALA A 274 56.80 -10.72 -30.47
CA ALA A 274 55.88 -9.61 -30.71
C ALA A 274 54.96 -9.42 -29.50
N VAL A 275 54.60 -8.18 -29.18
CA VAL A 275 53.56 -7.89 -28.17
C VAL A 275 52.18 -8.13 -28.77
N VAL A 276 51.31 -8.82 -28.04
CA VAL A 276 49.90 -9.00 -28.41
C VAL A 276 49.07 -8.04 -27.56
N LEU A 277 48.35 -7.14 -28.22
CA LEU A 277 47.38 -6.25 -27.58
C LEU A 277 46.00 -6.89 -27.53
N GLY A 278 45.29 -6.70 -26.42
CA GLY A 278 43.88 -7.03 -26.29
C GLY A 278 42.99 -5.86 -26.69
N LYS A 279 41.73 -6.15 -27.00
CA LYS A 279 40.68 -5.18 -27.35
C LYS A 279 39.41 -5.49 -26.56
N ASN A 280 38.67 -4.45 -26.14
CA ASN A 280 37.37 -4.61 -25.47
C ASN A 280 36.18 -4.52 -26.45
N ALA A 281 36.38 -3.91 -27.62
CA ALA A 281 35.43 -3.87 -28.72
C ALA A 281 36.13 -4.27 -30.03
N ASP A 282 35.53 -5.19 -30.78
CA ASP A 282 36.04 -5.73 -32.03
C ASP A 282 35.69 -4.87 -33.24
N VAL A 283 36.42 -5.05 -34.36
CA VAL A 283 36.09 -4.41 -35.63
C VAL A 283 34.67 -4.83 -36.05
N GLY A 284 33.81 -3.84 -36.29
CA GLY A 284 32.39 -4.02 -36.57
C GLY A 284 31.48 -3.85 -35.35
N GLU A 285 32.02 -3.87 -34.13
CA GLU A 285 31.25 -3.70 -32.90
C GLU A 285 31.05 -2.23 -32.53
N TYR A 286 30.04 -2.02 -31.68
CA TYR A 286 29.63 -0.70 -31.19
C TYR A 286 29.90 -0.57 -29.70
N PHE A 287 30.27 0.64 -29.27
CA PHE A 287 30.44 0.97 -27.87
C PHE A 287 30.03 2.41 -27.57
N TRP A 288 29.73 2.70 -26.31
CA TRP A 288 29.38 4.02 -25.83
C TRP A 288 30.54 4.65 -25.07
N THR A 289 30.80 5.93 -25.29
CA THR A 289 31.73 6.72 -24.47
C THR A 289 31.20 8.13 -24.29
N GLU A 290 31.58 8.78 -23.20
CA GLU A 290 31.16 10.16 -22.93
C GLU A 290 31.74 11.10 -23.99
N VAL A 291 30.89 11.91 -24.62
CA VAL A 291 31.27 12.91 -25.64
C VAL A 291 31.22 14.34 -25.10
N SER A 292 30.45 14.54 -24.02
CA SER A 292 30.42 15.75 -23.20
C SER A 292 29.78 15.39 -21.85
N ALA A 293 29.96 16.24 -20.83
CA ALA A 293 29.46 16.00 -19.49
C ALA A 293 27.98 15.55 -19.49
N GLY A 294 27.72 14.30 -19.12
CA GLY A 294 26.37 13.70 -19.07
C GLY A 294 25.78 13.26 -20.41
N VAL A 295 26.59 13.14 -21.48
CA VAL A 295 26.14 12.67 -22.79
C VAL A 295 27.05 11.56 -23.29
N LEU A 296 26.47 10.37 -23.52
CA LEU A 296 27.14 9.26 -24.18
C LEU A 296 26.95 9.37 -25.69
N GLY A 297 28.03 9.20 -26.45
CA GLY A 297 28.00 8.99 -27.90
C GLY A 297 28.24 7.53 -28.24
N LEU A 298 27.54 7.04 -29.28
CA LEU A 298 27.75 5.70 -29.82
C LEU A 298 28.83 5.73 -30.90
N TYR A 299 29.82 4.87 -30.77
CA TYR A 299 30.94 4.72 -31.68
C TYR A 299 30.92 3.31 -32.29
N ASN A 300 31.39 3.20 -33.53
CA ASN A 300 31.64 1.94 -34.22
C ASN A 300 33.15 1.77 -34.48
N VAL A 301 33.69 0.57 -34.29
CA VAL A 301 35.08 0.25 -34.65
C VAL A 301 35.14 -0.12 -36.14
N THR A 302 35.50 0.84 -37.00
CA THR A 302 35.31 0.73 -38.46
C THR A 302 36.47 0.03 -39.19
N ALA A 303 37.73 0.25 -38.79
CA ALA A 303 38.90 -0.49 -39.29
C ALA A 303 40.15 -0.20 -38.42
N GLY A 304 40.80 -1.24 -37.88
CA GLY A 304 41.94 -1.07 -36.95
C GLY A 304 41.53 -0.42 -35.62
N PRO A 305 42.46 0.06 -34.77
CA PRO A 305 42.13 0.73 -33.50
C PRO A 305 41.66 2.17 -33.75
N VAL A 306 40.67 2.32 -34.64
CA VAL A 306 40.04 3.59 -35.01
C VAL A 306 38.54 3.40 -34.85
N ALA A 307 37.95 4.21 -33.98
CA ALA A 307 36.51 4.26 -33.79
C ALA A 307 35.93 5.49 -34.50
N THR A 308 34.83 5.30 -35.22
CA THR A 308 34.07 6.37 -35.86
C THR A 308 32.84 6.68 -35.03
N ASP A 309 32.64 7.97 -34.74
CA ASP A 309 31.41 8.45 -34.10
C ASP A 309 30.22 8.25 -35.06
N THR A 310 29.16 7.60 -34.59
CA THR A 310 27.96 7.32 -35.41
C THR A 310 26.98 8.49 -35.46
N GLY A 311 27.19 9.53 -34.64
CA GLY A 311 26.27 10.65 -34.47
C GLY A 311 25.11 10.38 -33.51
N VAL A 312 24.92 9.15 -33.05
CA VAL A 312 23.89 8.80 -32.06
C VAL A 312 24.32 9.25 -30.66
N ARG A 313 23.40 9.84 -29.90
CA ARG A 313 23.63 10.41 -28.56
C ARG A 313 22.59 9.89 -27.56
N ALA A 314 23.02 9.64 -26.33
CA ALA A 314 22.15 9.34 -25.20
C ALA A 314 22.52 10.26 -24.02
N ALA A 315 21.57 11.08 -23.56
CA ALA A 315 21.78 11.96 -22.41
C ALA A 315 21.48 11.20 -21.11
N THR A 316 22.34 11.29 -20.08
CA THR A 316 22.07 10.73 -18.74
C THR A 316 20.82 11.34 -18.10
N SER A 317 20.44 12.56 -18.51
CA SER A 317 19.19 13.22 -18.12
C SER A 317 17.92 12.53 -18.63
N SER A 318 17.98 11.74 -19.71
CA SER A 318 16.83 10.97 -20.20
C SER A 318 16.52 9.75 -19.31
N LEU A 319 17.56 9.14 -18.73
CA LEU A 319 17.40 8.08 -17.72
C LEU A 319 16.87 8.65 -16.40
N MET A 320 17.39 9.82 -16.00
CA MET A 320 16.92 10.54 -14.82
C MET A 320 15.46 11.00 -14.97
N SER A 321 15.09 11.49 -16.16
CA SER A 321 13.71 11.85 -16.51
C SER A 321 12.77 10.64 -16.52
N ALA A 322 13.25 9.44 -16.90
CA ALA A 322 12.44 8.23 -16.87
C ALA A 322 12.19 7.74 -15.43
N VAL A 323 13.22 7.76 -14.58
CA VAL A 323 13.08 7.44 -13.14
C VAL A 323 12.17 8.44 -12.44
N GLU A 324 12.33 9.74 -12.75
CA GLU A 324 11.48 10.79 -12.19
C GLU A 324 10.04 10.67 -12.67
N LEU A 325 9.82 10.35 -13.95
CA LEU A 325 8.49 10.07 -14.47
C LEU A 325 7.87 8.84 -13.79
N MET A 326 8.65 7.78 -13.53
CA MET A 326 8.18 6.62 -12.77
C MET A 326 7.80 7.01 -11.34
N MET A 327 8.60 7.85 -10.68
CA MET A 327 8.28 8.39 -9.37
C MET A 327 7.04 9.29 -9.39
N MET A 328 6.81 10.09 -10.45
CA MET A 328 5.58 10.87 -10.64
C MET A 328 4.38 9.94 -10.76
N ILE A 329 4.46 8.92 -11.62
CA ILE A 329 3.41 7.90 -11.81
C ILE A 329 3.08 7.18 -10.50
N GLN A 330 4.09 6.89 -9.68
CA GLN A 330 3.94 6.20 -8.40
C GLN A 330 3.56 7.14 -7.24
N GLY A 331 3.45 8.45 -7.48
CA GLY A 331 3.14 9.44 -6.44
C GLY A 331 4.24 9.61 -5.39
N LEU A 332 5.47 9.18 -5.68
CA LEU A 332 6.62 9.26 -4.76
C LEU A 332 7.14 10.70 -4.64
N SER A 333 7.80 10.99 -3.51
CA SER A 333 8.46 12.27 -3.29
C SER A 333 9.57 12.52 -4.29
N LEU A 334 9.54 13.68 -4.95
CA LEU A 334 10.46 14.07 -6.02
C LEU A 334 11.20 15.37 -5.69
N PRO A 335 12.52 15.47 -5.98
CA PRO A 335 13.22 16.75 -5.94
C PRO A 335 12.53 17.77 -6.88
N THR A 336 12.23 18.96 -6.35
CA THR A 336 11.46 20.01 -7.04
C THR A 336 11.71 21.38 -6.42
N THR A 337 11.03 22.42 -6.88
CA THR A 337 10.94 23.72 -6.19
C THR A 337 9.51 24.02 -5.76
N LYS A 338 9.34 24.63 -4.59
CA LYS A 338 8.05 25.19 -4.16
C LYS A 338 8.08 26.70 -4.38
N MET A 339 7.07 27.20 -5.09
CA MET A 339 6.77 28.63 -5.15
C MET A 339 5.82 28.95 -4.00
N VAL A 340 6.25 29.81 -3.07
CA VAL A 340 5.44 30.28 -1.94
C VAL A 340 5.14 31.76 -2.13
N GLU A 341 3.87 32.14 -2.10
CA GLU A 341 3.45 33.53 -2.28
C GLU A 341 3.96 34.44 -1.15
N SER A 342 4.16 35.72 -1.42
CA SER A 342 4.43 36.71 -0.37
C SER A 342 3.16 37.05 0.43
N ILE A 343 3.34 37.42 1.70
CA ILE A 343 2.25 37.90 2.55
C ILE A 343 1.79 39.31 2.14
N GLY A 344 0.48 39.58 2.18
CA GLY A 344 -0.10 40.92 2.03
C GLY A 344 -1.05 41.07 0.85
N SER A 345 -1.66 42.26 0.71
CA SER A 345 -2.58 42.59 -0.39
C SER A 345 -1.85 42.98 -1.67
N GLY A 346 -2.43 42.69 -2.84
CA GLY A 346 -1.89 43.15 -4.13
C GLY A 346 -0.80 42.24 -4.70
N VAL A 347 -0.72 40.99 -4.22
CA VAL A 347 0.33 40.04 -4.57
C VAL A 347 0.05 39.45 -5.95
N SER A 348 1.08 39.47 -6.80
CA SER A 348 1.10 38.77 -8.10
C SER A 348 2.35 37.89 -8.20
N PRO A 349 2.37 36.71 -7.54
CA PRO A 349 3.54 35.85 -7.48
C PRO A 349 3.94 35.43 -8.88
N SER A 350 5.17 35.76 -9.27
CA SER A 350 5.66 35.47 -10.62
C SER A 350 7.14 35.10 -10.63
N VAL A 351 7.45 34.09 -11.45
CA VAL A 351 8.80 33.74 -11.87
C VAL A 351 8.88 34.06 -13.35
N TYR A 352 9.80 34.93 -13.74
CA TYR A 352 9.87 35.39 -15.12
C TYR A 352 11.28 35.64 -15.63
N ARG A 353 11.40 35.66 -16.95
CA ARG A 353 12.62 36.07 -17.65
C ARG A 353 12.26 36.76 -18.96
N SER A 354 13.03 37.79 -19.31
CA SER A 354 12.89 38.46 -20.60
C SER A 354 13.44 37.60 -21.74
N TYR A 355 12.74 37.55 -22.86
CA TYR A 355 13.17 36.87 -24.07
C TYR A 355 12.81 37.68 -25.32
N SER A 356 13.67 37.63 -26.33
CA SER A 356 13.48 38.31 -27.62
C SER A 356 12.85 37.36 -28.63
N PHE A 357 11.55 37.52 -28.86
CA PHE A 357 10.80 36.77 -29.86
C PHE A 357 11.08 37.28 -31.28
N VAL A 358 11.09 36.36 -32.23
CA VAL A 358 11.31 36.64 -33.66
C VAL A 358 10.02 36.33 -34.42
N SER A 359 9.59 37.26 -35.26
CA SER A 359 8.38 37.15 -36.09
C SER A 359 8.40 35.87 -36.93
N GLY A 360 7.26 35.17 -36.95
CA GLY A 360 7.09 33.91 -37.69
C GLY A 360 7.49 32.66 -36.92
N ASP A 361 8.20 32.77 -35.80
CA ASP A 361 8.47 31.60 -34.94
C ASP A 361 7.19 31.12 -34.27
N THR A 362 7.05 29.80 -34.12
CA THR A 362 6.08 29.19 -33.21
C THR A 362 6.81 28.71 -31.96
N ILE A 363 6.45 29.28 -30.82
CA ILE A 363 7.12 29.07 -29.53
C ILE A 363 6.21 28.31 -28.58
N GLU A 364 6.79 27.35 -27.86
CA GLU A 364 6.15 26.62 -26.78
C GLU A 364 6.70 27.13 -25.43
N HIS A 365 5.80 27.57 -24.55
CA HIS A 365 6.10 27.81 -23.14
C HIS A 365 5.54 26.62 -22.34
N VAL A 366 6.44 25.82 -21.76
CA VAL A 366 6.14 24.54 -21.10
C VAL A 366 6.56 24.60 -19.64
N VAL A 367 5.66 24.22 -18.74
CA VAL A 367 5.91 24.17 -17.30
C VAL A 367 5.46 22.83 -16.74
N ILE A 368 6.34 22.17 -15.97
CA ILE A 368 5.96 20.98 -15.19
C ILE A 368 5.62 21.43 -13.78
N ALA A 369 4.36 21.28 -13.38
CA ALA A 369 3.85 21.77 -12.10
C ALA A 369 2.89 20.78 -11.43
N ARG A 370 2.71 20.95 -10.12
CA ARG A 370 1.78 20.20 -9.28
C ARG A 370 1.13 21.13 -8.27
N ALA A 371 -0.16 20.93 -8.01
CA ALA A 371 -0.88 21.67 -6.98
C ALA A 371 -0.24 21.48 -5.59
N GLY A 372 -0.17 22.56 -4.82
CA GLY A 372 0.12 22.53 -3.39
C GLY A 372 -1.12 23.01 -2.65
N GLU A 373 -0.96 24.00 -1.77
CA GLU A 373 -2.08 24.75 -1.20
C GLU A 373 -2.71 25.71 -2.23
N ARG A 374 -2.04 25.92 -3.36
CA ARG A 374 -2.53 26.65 -4.55
C ARG A 374 -2.60 25.70 -5.75
N ALA A 375 -3.64 25.86 -6.56
CA ALA A 375 -3.91 25.02 -7.72
C ALA A 375 -3.88 25.75 -9.08
N MET A 376 -3.99 27.09 -9.09
CA MET A 376 -4.11 27.84 -10.35
C MET A 376 -2.75 28.30 -10.85
N LEU A 377 -2.37 27.86 -12.05
CA LEU A 377 -1.14 28.23 -12.77
C LEU A 377 -1.49 29.08 -14.00
N GLN A 378 -0.74 30.16 -14.21
CA GLN A 378 -0.88 31.03 -15.39
C GLN A 378 0.45 31.16 -16.14
N LEU A 379 0.44 30.90 -17.45
CA LEU A 379 1.54 31.20 -18.36
C LEU A 379 1.20 32.45 -19.16
N ILE A 380 2.05 33.46 -19.16
CA ILE A 380 1.71 34.78 -19.74
C ILE A 380 2.89 35.50 -20.40
N HIS A 381 2.59 36.22 -21.47
CA HIS A 381 3.40 37.25 -22.08
C HIS A 381 2.51 38.36 -22.63
N THR A 382 2.82 39.63 -22.38
CA THR A 382 1.88 40.75 -22.61
C THR A 382 2.25 41.66 -23.78
N ALA A 383 3.41 41.45 -24.42
CA ALA A 383 3.85 42.34 -25.50
C ALA A 383 3.04 42.13 -26.79
N ALA A 384 2.64 43.23 -27.42
CA ALA A 384 1.97 43.20 -28.71
C ALA A 384 2.82 42.44 -29.74
N GLY A 385 2.19 41.54 -30.50
CA GLY A 385 2.86 40.67 -31.46
C GLY A 385 3.41 39.35 -30.90
N ALA A 386 3.32 39.12 -29.59
CA ALA A 386 3.51 37.81 -28.97
C ALA A 386 2.63 37.66 -27.71
N ALA A 387 1.44 38.27 -27.71
CA ALA A 387 0.59 38.35 -26.53
C ALA A 387 -0.19 37.03 -26.32
N TYR A 388 0.00 36.40 -25.17
CA TYR A 388 -0.74 35.21 -24.79
C TYR A 388 -0.93 35.12 -23.27
N THR A 389 -1.98 34.43 -22.86
CA THR A 389 -2.19 33.94 -21.51
C THR A 389 -2.92 32.62 -21.55
N ALA A 390 -2.43 31.65 -20.79
CA ALA A 390 -3.07 30.36 -20.59
C ALA A 390 -3.19 30.09 -19.09
N ASN A 391 -4.40 29.83 -18.61
CA ASN A 391 -4.70 29.51 -17.23
C ASN A 391 -5.01 28.02 -17.09
N PHE A 392 -4.47 27.40 -16.05
CA PHE A 392 -4.58 25.97 -15.77
C PHE A 392 -5.05 25.77 -14.33
N ASN A 393 -5.95 24.81 -14.13
CA ASN A 393 -6.29 24.30 -12.81
C ASN A 393 -5.56 22.96 -12.63
N LEU A 394 -4.55 22.93 -11.76
CA LEU A 394 -3.72 21.76 -11.50
C LEU A 394 -4.40 20.72 -10.60
N GLU A 395 -5.52 21.05 -9.93
CA GLU A 395 -6.28 20.10 -9.13
C GLU A 395 -7.23 19.29 -10.03
N GLU A 396 -7.88 19.97 -10.97
CA GLU A 396 -8.80 19.36 -11.94
C GLU A 396 -8.07 18.84 -13.20
N GLY A 397 -6.84 19.28 -13.45
CA GLY A 397 -6.06 18.89 -14.63
C GLY A 397 -6.63 19.45 -15.93
N VAL A 398 -7.16 20.68 -15.92
CA VAL A 398 -7.83 21.31 -17.07
C VAL A 398 -7.23 22.66 -17.44
N VAL A 399 -7.32 23.00 -18.73
CA VAL A 399 -7.12 24.38 -19.20
C VAL A 399 -8.38 25.18 -18.88
N VAL A 400 -8.27 26.19 -18.02
CA VAL A 400 -9.41 26.99 -17.54
C VAL A 400 -9.80 28.04 -18.57
N SER A 401 -8.81 28.75 -19.12
CA SER A 401 -9.05 29.78 -20.14
C SER A 401 -7.78 30.17 -20.87
N THR A 402 -7.95 30.70 -22.07
CA THR A 402 -6.88 31.25 -22.90
C THR A 402 -7.29 32.62 -23.45
N PHE A 403 -6.35 33.55 -23.56
CA PHE A 403 -6.56 34.86 -24.16
C PHE A 403 -5.27 35.43 -24.75
N GLY A 404 -5.40 36.43 -25.63
CA GLY A 404 -4.29 37.07 -26.34
C GLY A 404 -4.26 36.73 -27.82
N ALA A 405 -3.87 37.69 -28.65
CA ALA A 405 -3.98 37.60 -30.11
C ALA A 405 -3.03 36.57 -30.75
N ASN A 406 -2.03 36.08 -30.02
CA ASN A 406 -0.96 35.23 -30.57
C ASN A 406 -1.00 33.79 -30.03
N ILE A 407 -1.93 33.46 -29.11
CA ILE A 407 -2.06 32.08 -28.62
C ILE A 407 -2.65 31.19 -29.71
N VAL A 408 -1.99 30.07 -29.99
CA VAL A 408 -2.44 29.06 -30.95
C VAL A 408 -3.21 27.97 -30.22
N SER A 409 -2.63 27.46 -29.13
CA SER A 409 -3.26 26.44 -28.29
C SER A 409 -2.70 26.48 -26.88
N ALA A 410 -3.43 25.89 -25.94
CA ALA A 410 -2.93 25.52 -24.63
C ALA A 410 -3.33 24.08 -24.33
N SER A 411 -2.46 23.34 -23.66
CA SER A 411 -2.70 21.96 -23.29
C SER A 411 -2.17 21.67 -21.89
N ILE A 412 -2.84 20.78 -21.18
CA ILE A 412 -2.38 20.23 -19.91
C ILE A 412 -2.39 18.71 -20.02
N SER A 413 -1.28 18.08 -19.68
CA SER A 413 -1.11 16.63 -19.78
C SER A 413 -0.71 16.07 -18.41
N ALA A 414 -1.44 15.08 -17.92
CA ALA A 414 -1.11 14.42 -16.66
C ALA A 414 0.18 13.60 -16.81
N LEU A 415 1.09 13.72 -15.84
CA LEU A 415 2.33 12.96 -15.74
C LEU A 415 2.29 11.92 -14.59
N GLY A 416 1.21 11.90 -13.81
CA GLY A 416 1.02 11.02 -12.65
C GLY A 416 1.27 11.71 -11.29
N GLY A 417 0.68 11.19 -10.21
CA GLY A 417 0.92 11.69 -8.84
C GLY A 417 0.55 13.16 -8.62
N GLY A 418 -0.39 13.70 -9.42
CA GLY A 418 -0.81 15.10 -9.42
C GLY A 418 0.12 16.06 -10.18
N TRP A 419 1.13 15.55 -10.89
CA TRP A 419 1.99 16.34 -11.77
C TRP A 419 1.39 16.52 -13.16
N PHE A 420 1.57 17.71 -13.72
CA PHE A 420 1.09 18.08 -15.04
C PHE A 420 2.16 18.80 -15.86
N GLU A 421 2.23 18.49 -17.15
CA GLU A 421 2.87 19.35 -18.16
C GLU A 421 1.83 20.36 -18.66
N CYS A 422 2.02 21.63 -18.33
CA CYS A 422 1.21 22.75 -18.79
C CYS A 422 1.93 23.46 -19.94
N LYS A 423 1.27 23.65 -21.07
CA LYS A 423 1.89 24.17 -22.30
C LYS A 423 1.03 25.24 -22.95
N ALA A 424 1.64 26.33 -23.37
CA ALA A 424 1.06 27.33 -24.26
C ALA A 424 1.87 27.40 -25.56
N VAL A 425 1.20 27.29 -26.71
CA VAL A 425 1.80 27.41 -28.04
C VAL A 425 1.43 28.77 -28.62
N VAL A 426 2.41 29.50 -29.12
CA VAL A 426 2.29 30.91 -29.48
C VAL A 426 2.91 31.15 -30.84
N LEU A 427 2.15 31.79 -31.75
CA LEU A 427 2.65 32.23 -33.05
C LEU A 427 3.06 33.70 -32.96
N VAL A 428 4.35 33.97 -33.14
CA VAL A 428 4.91 35.32 -33.02
C VAL A 428 4.57 36.14 -34.26
N GLY A 429 3.84 37.24 -34.07
CA GLY A 429 3.45 38.17 -35.13
C GLY A 429 4.42 39.35 -35.36
N SER A 430 5.31 39.65 -34.41
CA SER A 430 6.36 40.67 -34.60
C SER A 430 7.56 40.44 -33.69
N ASN A 431 8.72 40.97 -34.09
CA ASN A 431 9.92 40.97 -33.26
C ASN A 431 9.67 41.79 -31.98
N VAL A 432 9.79 41.16 -30.81
CA VAL A 432 9.49 41.83 -29.54
C VAL A 432 10.26 41.21 -28.38
N THR A 433 10.70 42.04 -27.43
CA THR A 433 11.37 41.60 -26.21
C THR A 433 10.54 41.96 -25.00
N ASN A 434 10.11 40.98 -24.22
CA ASN A 434 9.40 41.21 -22.96
C ASN A 434 9.48 39.96 -22.06
N ASN A 435 8.94 40.08 -20.85
CA ASN A 435 8.94 39.04 -19.84
C ASN A 435 7.97 37.92 -20.20
N VAL A 436 8.51 36.71 -20.31
CA VAL A 436 7.75 35.45 -20.26
C VAL A 436 7.62 35.06 -18.79
N GLN A 437 6.38 34.89 -18.32
CA GLN A 437 6.11 34.72 -16.90
C GLN A 437 5.28 33.48 -16.61
N VAL A 438 5.60 32.87 -15.46
CA VAL A 438 4.82 31.85 -14.80
C VAL A 438 4.29 32.44 -13.51
N ARG A 439 2.98 32.39 -13.31
CA ARG A 439 2.30 32.97 -12.13
C ARG A 439 1.42 31.94 -11.44
N MET A 440 1.17 32.14 -10.15
CA MET A 440 0.22 31.33 -9.38
C MET A 440 -0.85 32.19 -8.70
N SER A 441 -2.03 31.62 -8.48
CA SER A 441 -3.12 32.27 -7.74
C SER A 441 -3.99 31.26 -6.97
N ALA A 442 -4.83 31.77 -6.07
CA ALA A 442 -5.79 30.94 -5.33
C ALA A 442 -7.03 30.55 -6.16
N ALA A 443 -7.53 31.47 -7.01
CA ALA A 443 -8.80 31.29 -7.73
C ALA A 443 -8.74 31.74 -9.21
N GLY A 444 -7.55 31.93 -9.78
CA GLY A 444 -7.37 32.41 -11.16
C GLY A 444 -7.32 33.94 -11.29
N ASN A 445 -7.56 34.66 -10.19
CA ASN A 445 -7.58 36.13 -10.16
C ASN A 445 -6.25 36.69 -9.60
N LEU A 446 -5.69 37.68 -10.29
CA LEU A 446 -4.47 38.41 -9.93
C LEU A 446 -4.73 39.93 -10.05
N PRO A 447 -4.24 40.77 -9.13
CA PRO A 447 -3.58 40.41 -7.87
C PRO A 447 -4.56 39.87 -6.82
N TYR A 448 -4.05 39.24 -5.76
CA TYR A 448 -4.84 38.74 -4.62
C TYR A 448 -4.14 39.01 -3.28
N THR A 449 -4.78 38.64 -2.16
CA THR A 449 -4.20 38.73 -0.82
C THR A 449 -3.47 37.43 -0.49
N GLY A 450 -2.14 37.49 -0.39
CA GLY A 450 -1.30 36.33 -0.07
C GLY A 450 -1.13 36.11 1.44
N ASP A 451 -1.02 34.86 1.84
CA ASP A 451 -0.85 34.43 3.24
C ASP A 451 0.62 34.20 3.65
N GLY A 452 1.55 34.19 2.70
CA GLY A 452 2.98 34.01 2.98
C GLY A 452 3.45 32.56 3.13
N THR A 453 2.54 31.58 3.01
CA THR A 453 2.80 30.17 3.33
C THR A 453 2.32 29.20 2.25
N SER A 454 1.22 29.53 1.58
CA SER A 454 0.62 28.73 0.52
C SER A 454 1.40 28.82 -0.78
N GLY A 455 1.40 27.72 -1.53
CA GLY A 455 2.14 27.66 -2.77
C GLY A 455 1.76 26.52 -3.68
N LEU A 456 2.51 26.39 -4.77
CA LEU A 456 2.47 25.23 -5.66
C LEU A 456 3.88 24.76 -5.99
N TYR A 457 3.99 23.55 -6.52
CA TYR A 457 5.27 22.95 -6.88
C TYR A 457 5.54 23.14 -8.36
N ILE A 458 6.75 23.60 -8.71
CA ILE A 458 7.23 23.67 -10.09
C ILE A 458 8.56 22.93 -10.19
N ARG A 459 8.67 22.10 -11.21
CA ARG A 459 9.88 21.36 -11.53
C ARG A 459 10.70 22.03 -12.62
N SER A 460 10.03 22.54 -13.66
CA SER A 460 10.71 23.13 -14.80
C SER A 460 9.90 24.24 -15.47
N ILE A 461 10.60 25.23 -16.00
CA ILE A 461 10.09 26.29 -16.88
C ILE A 461 10.93 26.28 -18.15
N ILE A 462 10.32 25.93 -19.27
CA ILE A 462 11.00 25.76 -20.55
C ILE A 462 10.33 26.67 -21.59
N LEU A 463 11.15 27.37 -22.36
CA LEU A 463 10.72 28.05 -23.58
C LEU A 463 11.45 27.40 -24.75
N ARG A 464 10.76 26.97 -25.80
CA ARG A 464 11.42 26.34 -26.95
C ARG A 464 10.70 26.64 -28.24
N LYS A 465 11.38 26.49 -29.38
CA LYS A 465 10.70 26.50 -30.68
C LYS A 465 9.95 25.19 -30.87
N GLN A 466 8.76 25.25 -31.46
CA GLN A 466 7.96 24.07 -31.76
C GLN A 466 8.77 23.09 -32.64
N GLY A 467 8.75 21.81 -32.28
CA GLY A 467 9.51 20.76 -32.96
C GLY A 467 10.98 20.64 -32.54
N LEU A 468 11.50 21.53 -31.70
CA LEU A 468 12.85 21.44 -31.13
C LEU A 468 12.80 21.10 -29.64
N THR A 469 13.87 20.50 -29.12
CA THR A 469 14.02 20.12 -27.71
C THR A 469 14.85 21.10 -26.89
N ALA A 470 15.59 22.00 -27.56
CA ALA A 470 16.47 22.95 -26.90
C ALA A 470 15.67 24.02 -26.13
N ASN A 471 15.99 24.18 -24.84
CA ASN A 471 15.46 25.27 -24.03
C ASN A 471 16.17 26.58 -24.43
N LEU A 472 15.37 27.61 -24.70
CA LEU A 472 15.79 28.96 -25.06
C LEU A 472 16.13 29.79 -23.81
N PHE A 473 15.67 29.35 -22.63
CA PHE A 473 16.19 29.87 -21.37
C PHE A 473 17.51 29.20 -21.00
N PRO A 474 18.42 29.91 -20.31
CA PRO A 474 19.71 29.34 -19.87
C PRO A 474 19.56 28.27 -18.78
N SER A 475 18.38 28.14 -18.18
CA SER A 475 18.05 27.08 -17.22
C SER A 475 16.56 26.78 -17.30
N SER A 476 16.19 25.55 -16.98
CA SER A 476 14.81 25.15 -16.73
C SER A 476 14.41 25.22 -15.24
N ASP A 477 15.37 25.36 -14.33
CA ASP A 477 15.13 25.36 -12.89
C ASP A 477 14.54 26.71 -12.43
N PRO A 478 13.34 26.74 -11.84
CA PRO A 478 12.71 27.98 -11.34
C PRO A 478 13.53 28.68 -10.24
N ALA A 479 14.32 27.95 -9.45
CA ALA A 479 15.17 28.53 -8.41
C ALA A 479 16.40 29.23 -9.00
N ASN A 480 16.81 28.90 -10.23
CA ASN A 480 18.00 29.43 -10.86
C ASN A 480 18.01 30.97 -10.88
N ALA A 481 19.18 31.58 -10.61
CA ALA A 481 19.36 33.03 -10.58
C ALA A 481 19.02 33.73 -11.90
N ALA A 482 18.96 32.99 -13.02
CA ALA A 482 18.50 33.50 -14.30
C ALA A 482 17.03 33.96 -14.31
N PHE A 483 16.18 33.43 -13.42
CA PHE A 483 14.80 33.88 -13.30
C PHE A 483 14.66 34.96 -12.23
N THR A 484 13.92 36.02 -12.56
CA THR A 484 13.48 37.04 -11.60
C THR A 484 12.25 36.53 -10.84
N LYS A 485 12.22 36.75 -9.52
CA LYS A 485 11.11 36.39 -8.63
C LYS A 485 10.45 37.66 -8.12
N GLN A 486 9.13 37.77 -8.27
CA GLN A 486 8.35 38.89 -7.76
C GLN A 486 7.18 38.37 -6.94
N ASN A 487 7.00 38.91 -5.72
CA ASN A 487 5.99 38.49 -4.75
C ASN A 487 5.93 36.96 -4.51
N VAL A 488 7.07 36.28 -4.67
CA VAL A 488 7.21 34.84 -4.50
C VAL A 488 8.58 34.51 -3.92
N THR A 489 8.61 33.56 -3.00
CA THR A 489 9.83 32.87 -2.56
C THR A 489 9.88 31.53 -3.27
N VAL A 490 11.02 31.21 -3.90
CA VAL A 490 11.22 29.94 -4.61
C VAL A 490 12.31 29.15 -3.90
N THR A 491 11.97 27.97 -3.38
CA THR A 491 12.89 27.15 -2.58
C THR A 491 12.96 25.74 -3.14
N THR A 492 14.17 25.20 -3.29
CA THR A 492 14.38 23.80 -3.63
C THR A 492 13.91 22.90 -2.49
N THR A 493 13.17 21.85 -2.80
CA THR A 493 12.54 20.97 -1.81
C THR A 493 12.22 19.60 -2.43
N THR A 494 11.47 18.77 -1.73
CA THR A 494 10.86 17.56 -2.28
C THR A 494 9.34 17.70 -2.26
N SER A 495 8.66 17.14 -3.25
CA SER A 495 7.19 17.12 -3.26
C SER A 495 6.66 16.17 -2.18
N PRO A 496 5.50 16.46 -1.58
CA PRO A 496 4.82 15.54 -0.69
C PRO A 496 4.58 14.19 -1.37
N ASN A 497 4.82 13.10 -0.62
CA ASN A 497 4.46 11.76 -1.04
C ASN A 497 2.92 11.66 -1.05
N ALA A 498 2.35 11.29 -2.18
CA ALA A 498 0.92 11.03 -2.32
C ALA A 498 0.77 9.83 -3.27
N PRO A 499 0.94 8.59 -2.76
CA PRO A 499 0.88 7.39 -3.58
C PRO A 499 -0.46 7.34 -4.30
N SER A 500 -0.44 7.44 -5.63
CA SER A 500 -1.63 7.19 -6.44
C SER A 500 -1.64 5.71 -6.79
N LEU A 501 -2.80 5.06 -6.65
CA LEU A 501 -3.04 3.78 -7.30
C LEU A 501 -2.70 3.95 -8.78
N ILE A 502 -1.75 3.17 -9.27
CA ILE A 502 -1.43 3.14 -10.70
C ILE A 502 -2.69 2.65 -11.40
N THR A 503 -3.38 3.53 -12.12
CA THR A 503 -4.31 3.07 -13.15
C THR A 503 -3.47 2.28 -14.13
N LEU A 504 -3.68 0.95 -14.18
CA LEU A 504 -3.03 0.12 -15.18
C LEU A 504 -3.27 0.77 -16.54
N PRO A 505 -2.24 0.98 -17.38
CA PRO A 505 -2.48 1.52 -18.71
C PRO A 505 -3.47 0.62 -19.44
N ASP A 506 -4.39 1.21 -20.22
CA ASP A 506 -5.47 0.50 -20.94
C ASP A 506 -4.94 -0.72 -21.69
N THR A 507 -3.68 -0.71 -22.12
CA THR A 507 -3.00 -1.84 -22.76
C THR A 507 -2.96 -3.12 -21.91
N VAL A 508 -2.80 -3.05 -20.59
CA VAL A 508 -2.77 -4.25 -19.73
C VAL A 508 -4.17 -4.81 -19.51
N GLU A 509 -5.16 -3.94 -19.35
CA GLU A 509 -6.58 -4.34 -19.27
C GLU A 509 -7.06 -4.91 -20.62
N GLU A 510 -6.71 -4.25 -21.74
CA GLU A 510 -6.99 -4.71 -23.10
C GLU A 510 -6.28 -6.05 -23.39
N LEU A 511 -5.02 -6.23 -22.95
CA LEU A 511 -4.29 -7.50 -23.06
C LEU A 511 -4.93 -8.60 -22.20
N TYR A 512 -5.31 -8.29 -20.97
CA TYR A 512 -5.98 -9.23 -20.08
C TYR A 512 -7.33 -9.67 -20.66
N ILE A 513 -8.16 -8.72 -21.08
CA ILE A 513 -9.45 -8.97 -21.73
C ILE A 513 -9.24 -9.85 -22.95
N ARG A 514 -8.35 -9.45 -23.87
CA ARG A 514 -8.11 -10.17 -25.13
C ARG A 514 -7.48 -11.54 -24.94
N ALA A 515 -6.63 -11.74 -23.93
CA ALA A 515 -5.94 -13.00 -23.71
C ALA A 515 -6.79 -13.99 -22.90
N ILE A 516 -7.37 -13.56 -21.78
CA ILE A 516 -7.99 -14.46 -20.79
C ILE A 516 -9.31 -13.92 -20.20
N GLY A 517 -9.73 -12.71 -20.56
CA GLY A 517 -10.90 -12.07 -19.96
C GLY A 517 -12.23 -12.67 -20.40
N ARG A 518 -13.25 -12.41 -19.58
CA ARG A 518 -14.63 -12.81 -19.78
C ARG A 518 -15.52 -11.60 -19.55
N MET A 519 -16.30 -11.21 -20.55
CA MET A 519 -17.14 -10.03 -20.43
C MET A 519 -18.48 -10.20 -21.13
N SER A 520 -19.55 -9.77 -20.49
CA SER A 520 -20.91 -9.83 -21.02
C SER A 520 -21.21 -8.62 -21.90
N ALA A 521 -21.90 -8.80 -23.02
CA ALA A 521 -22.27 -7.74 -23.94
C ALA A 521 -23.76 -7.41 -23.91
N THR A 522 -24.10 -6.19 -24.29
CA THR A 522 -25.48 -5.74 -24.44
C THR A 522 -25.95 -5.98 -25.87
N LYS A 523 -27.13 -6.58 -26.07
CA LYS A 523 -27.81 -6.61 -27.37
C LYS A 523 -28.65 -5.35 -27.51
N LEU A 524 -28.31 -4.52 -28.49
CA LEU A 524 -29.09 -3.35 -28.89
C LEU A 524 -30.11 -3.83 -29.92
N VAL A 525 -31.39 -3.78 -29.58
CA VAL A 525 -32.48 -4.29 -30.41
C VAL A 525 -33.14 -3.13 -31.15
N GLU A 526 -33.27 -3.27 -32.46
CA GLU A 526 -33.93 -2.27 -33.31
C GLU A 526 -35.46 -2.23 -33.06
N PRO A 527 -36.14 -1.11 -33.36
CA PRO A 527 -37.60 -1.04 -33.31
C PRO A 527 -38.24 -1.76 -34.48
N SER A 528 -39.53 -2.10 -34.35
CA SER A 528 -40.35 -2.52 -35.49
C SER A 528 -40.75 -1.30 -36.35
N GLY A 529 -40.68 -1.44 -37.68
CA GLY A 529 -41.00 -0.36 -38.62
C GLY A 529 -39.80 0.50 -39.02
N SER A 530 -40.05 1.58 -39.78
CA SER A 530 -38.99 2.43 -40.34
C SER A 530 -38.33 3.30 -39.26
N ALA A 531 -37.02 3.17 -39.06
CA ALA A 531 -36.28 3.92 -38.04
C ALA A 531 -34.79 4.10 -38.36
N SER A 532 -34.12 4.94 -37.55
CA SER A 532 -32.66 5.10 -37.50
C SER A 532 -32.15 4.72 -36.10
N PRO A 533 -32.06 3.41 -35.79
CA PRO A 533 -31.89 2.92 -34.43
C PRO A 533 -30.51 3.32 -33.89
N SER A 534 -30.47 3.97 -32.73
CA SER A 534 -29.24 4.47 -32.14
C SER A 534 -29.25 4.44 -30.61
N VAL A 535 -28.05 4.21 -30.05
CA VAL A 535 -27.77 4.32 -28.62
C VAL A 535 -26.58 5.24 -28.43
N TYR A 536 -26.71 6.26 -27.58
CA TYR A 536 -25.75 7.35 -27.52
C TYR A 536 -25.57 7.97 -26.14
N GLN A 537 -24.43 8.64 -25.97
CA GLN A 537 -24.14 9.54 -24.86
C GLN A 537 -23.70 10.90 -25.41
N ALA A 538 -24.11 11.97 -24.72
CA ALA A 538 -23.61 13.31 -25.02
C ALA A 538 -22.28 13.53 -24.30
N LYS A 539 -21.23 13.90 -25.04
CA LYS A 539 -19.93 14.33 -24.48
C LYS A 539 -19.44 15.55 -25.25
N SER A 540 -18.79 16.44 -24.51
CA SER A 540 -18.22 17.67 -25.06
C SER A 540 -16.77 17.46 -25.48
N VAL A 541 -16.39 18.14 -26.56
CA VAL A 541 -15.01 18.25 -27.03
C VAL A 541 -14.68 19.72 -27.27
N VAL A 542 -13.40 20.03 -27.28
CA VAL A 542 -12.83 21.33 -27.60
C VAL A 542 -12.18 21.26 -28.99
N LEU A 543 -12.21 22.37 -29.74
CA LEU A 543 -11.51 22.52 -31.01
C LEU A 543 -10.05 22.04 -30.88
N GLY A 544 -9.66 21.10 -31.73
CA GLY A 544 -8.31 20.53 -31.76
C GLY A 544 -8.12 19.25 -30.94
N ASP A 545 -9.11 18.83 -30.15
CA ASP A 545 -9.02 17.58 -29.39
C ASP A 545 -8.78 16.39 -30.33
N ALA A 546 -7.76 15.59 -30.02
CA ALA A 546 -7.53 14.29 -30.63
C ALA A 546 -8.50 13.28 -30.03
N VAL A 547 -9.47 12.82 -30.82
CA VAL A 547 -10.50 11.87 -30.43
C VAL A 547 -10.08 10.47 -30.79
N VAL A 548 -10.12 9.55 -29.83
CA VAL A 548 -10.00 8.11 -30.06
C VAL A 548 -11.22 7.42 -29.46
N TRP A 549 -12.08 6.88 -30.31
CA TRP A 549 -13.26 6.13 -29.89
C TRP A 549 -13.14 4.67 -30.31
N LYS A 550 -13.07 3.77 -29.33
CA LYS A 550 -13.00 2.31 -29.53
C LYS A 550 -14.30 1.66 -29.10
N VAL A 551 -14.85 0.77 -29.93
CA VAL A 551 -16.08 0.01 -29.64
C VAL A 551 -15.83 -1.47 -29.95
N ILE A 552 -16.08 -2.35 -28.99
CA ILE A 552 -16.02 -3.79 -29.21
C ILE A 552 -17.43 -4.32 -29.48
N ALA A 553 -17.64 -4.96 -30.63
CA ALA A 553 -18.93 -5.46 -31.07
C ALA A 553 -18.83 -6.88 -31.67
N LYS A 554 -19.92 -7.64 -31.64
CA LYS A 554 -20.01 -8.99 -32.21
C LYS A 554 -20.84 -9.00 -33.48
N LYS A 555 -20.39 -9.76 -34.49
CA LYS A 555 -21.26 -10.19 -35.58
C LYS A 555 -22.34 -11.13 -35.02
N GLY A 556 -23.60 -10.71 -35.09
CA GLY A 556 -24.76 -11.49 -34.65
C GLY A 556 -25.91 -11.36 -35.65
N GLU A 557 -27.13 -11.22 -35.15
CA GLU A 557 -28.34 -11.01 -35.96
C GLU A 557 -28.24 -9.75 -36.83
N ARG A 558 -27.72 -8.67 -36.26
CA ARG A 558 -27.18 -7.52 -36.99
C ARG A 558 -25.66 -7.52 -36.86
N TYR A 559 -25.01 -7.09 -37.94
CA TYR A 559 -23.55 -7.15 -38.05
C TYR A 559 -22.95 -5.90 -38.72
N ARG A 560 -23.75 -4.83 -38.88
CA ARG A 560 -23.25 -3.54 -39.34
C ARG A 560 -23.43 -2.50 -38.24
N LEU A 561 -22.32 -2.00 -37.71
CA LEU A 561 -22.25 -0.94 -36.73
C LEU A 561 -21.88 0.36 -37.43
N ASN A 562 -22.58 1.44 -37.14
CA ASN A 562 -22.19 2.77 -37.59
C ASN A 562 -21.92 3.67 -36.39
N LEU A 563 -20.70 4.20 -36.30
CA LEU A 563 -20.31 5.19 -35.30
C LEU A 563 -20.45 6.58 -35.89
N PHE A 564 -21.26 7.41 -35.25
CA PHE A 564 -21.71 8.67 -35.81
C PHE A 564 -21.63 9.81 -34.80
N SER A 565 -21.11 10.93 -35.29
CA SER A 565 -21.21 12.25 -34.65
C SER A 565 -21.28 13.32 -35.74
N ASN A 566 -22.20 14.28 -35.61
CA ASN A 566 -22.44 15.33 -36.59
C ASN A 566 -22.12 16.74 -36.10
N ASN A 567 -21.55 16.88 -34.91
CA ASN A 567 -21.19 18.17 -34.34
C ASN A 567 -19.82 18.09 -33.65
N ALA A 568 -19.05 19.18 -33.70
CA ALA A 568 -17.70 19.33 -33.14
C ALA A 568 -16.64 18.31 -33.62
N ALA A 569 -16.77 17.02 -33.30
CA ALA A 569 -15.99 15.94 -33.90
C ALA A 569 -16.87 15.21 -34.91
N ILE A 570 -16.81 15.62 -36.19
CA ILE A 570 -17.74 15.15 -37.23
C ILE A 570 -17.17 13.90 -37.92
N PHE A 571 -17.88 12.79 -37.83
CA PHE A 571 -17.56 11.54 -38.54
C PHE A 571 -18.79 10.65 -38.71
N ASN A 572 -18.74 9.83 -39.75
CA ASN A 572 -19.77 8.85 -40.07
C ASN A 572 -19.07 7.58 -40.56
N CYS A 573 -18.76 6.70 -39.62
CA CYS A 573 -17.92 5.54 -39.84
C CYS A 573 -18.76 4.27 -39.79
N THR A 574 -18.76 3.47 -40.85
CA THR A 574 -19.51 2.20 -40.91
C THR A 574 -18.56 1.03 -40.88
N PHE A 575 -18.84 0.09 -39.98
CA PHE A 575 -18.11 -1.13 -39.72
C PHE A 575 -18.98 -2.32 -40.10
N ASP A 576 -18.52 -3.11 -41.05
CA ASP A 576 -19.10 -4.39 -41.42
C ASP A 576 -18.36 -5.50 -40.68
N LEU A 577 -19.00 -6.03 -39.64
CA LEU A 577 -18.45 -7.07 -38.78
C LEU A 577 -18.49 -8.45 -39.45
N GLU A 578 -19.30 -8.63 -40.50
CA GLU A 578 -19.31 -9.88 -41.25
C GLU A 578 -18.06 -10.03 -42.11
N ASN A 579 -17.68 -8.95 -42.79
CA ASN A 579 -16.51 -8.94 -43.67
C ASN A 579 -15.24 -8.39 -43.00
N GLY A 580 -15.35 -7.87 -41.77
CA GLY A 580 -14.25 -7.23 -41.07
C GLY A 580 -13.73 -5.97 -41.78
N THR A 581 -14.62 -5.17 -42.37
CA THR A 581 -14.25 -3.97 -43.14
C THR A 581 -14.77 -2.70 -42.47
N ALA A 582 -14.05 -1.60 -42.65
CA ALA A 582 -14.41 -0.28 -42.14
C ALA A 582 -14.42 0.76 -43.26
N SER A 583 -15.31 1.75 -43.14
CA SER A 583 -15.46 2.86 -44.08
C SER A 583 -15.72 4.16 -43.33
N GLY A 584 -15.26 5.29 -43.89
CA GLY A 584 -15.35 6.62 -43.27
C GLY A 584 -14.01 7.12 -42.72
N THR A 585 -13.86 8.44 -42.61
CA THR A 585 -12.60 9.09 -42.19
C THR A 585 -12.21 8.67 -40.77
N GLY A 586 -10.99 8.18 -40.59
CA GLY A 586 -10.46 7.79 -39.28
C GLY A 586 -10.89 6.40 -38.79
N ALA A 587 -11.65 5.64 -39.60
CA ALA A 587 -12.16 4.33 -39.20
C ALA A 587 -11.12 3.21 -39.41
N SER A 588 -10.97 2.33 -38.43
CA SER A 588 -10.23 1.06 -38.54
C SER A 588 -10.92 -0.04 -37.76
N ILE A 589 -10.75 -1.29 -38.19
CA ILE A 589 -11.37 -2.46 -37.55
C ILE A 589 -10.34 -3.57 -37.38
N VAL A 590 -10.41 -4.27 -36.25
CA VAL A 590 -9.52 -5.39 -35.92
C VAL A 590 -10.37 -6.57 -35.43
N ALA A 591 -10.16 -7.75 -36.01
CA ALA A 591 -10.79 -8.97 -35.52
C ALA A 591 -10.14 -9.43 -34.20
N LEU A 592 -10.97 -9.79 -33.22
CA LEU A 592 -10.55 -10.28 -31.89
C LEU A 592 -10.74 -11.79 -31.71
N GLY A 593 -11.35 -12.47 -32.70
CA GLY A 593 -11.71 -13.88 -32.65
C GLY A 593 -13.16 -14.11 -32.20
N ASN A 594 -13.70 -15.31 -32.48
CA ASN A 594 -15.08 -15.70 -32.14
C ASN A 594 -16.15 -14.66 -32.56
N ASP A 595 -16.03 -14.13 -33.78
CA ASP A 595 -16.93 -13.12 -34.36
C ASP A 595 -16.95 -11.76 -33.64
N TRP A 596 -15.98 -11.48 -32.77
CA TRP A 596 -15.80 -10.20 -32.11
C TRP A 596 -14.80 -9.31 -32.84
N TYR A 597 -15.08 -8.01 -32.85
CA TYR A 597 -14.29 -7.00 -33.55
C TYR A 597 -14.16 -5.74 -32.69
N GLU A 598 -12.98 -5.13 -32.71
CA GLU A 598 -12.76 -3.78 -32.23
C GLU A 598 -12.87 -2.80 -33.41
N CYS A 599 -13.83 -1.90 -33.32
CA CYS A 599 -14.08 -0.80 -34.25
C CYS A 599 -13.52 0.49 -33.65
N THR A 600 -12.57 1.12 -34.33
CA THR A 600 -11.90 2.33 -33.86
C THR A 600 -12.17 3.50 -34.80
N VAL A 601 -12.43 4.68 -34.24
CA VAL A 601 -12.47 5.96 -34.95
C VAL A 601 -11.45 6.91 -34.34
N ILE A 602 -10.55 7.44 -35.17
CA ILE A 602 -9.57 8.46 -34.79
C ILE A 602 -9.79 9.72 -35.62
N VAL A 603 -10.15 10.83 -34.99
CA VAL A 603 -10.39 12.12 -35.65
C VAL A 603 -9.92 13.28 -34.79
N THR A 604 -9.86 14.48 -35.36
CA THR A 604 -9.62 15.72 -34.61
C THR A 604 -10.91 16.53 -34.55
N ALA A 605 -11.26 17.05 -33.38
CA ALA A 605 -12.42 17.93 -33.23
C ALA A 605 -12.21 19.24 -33.99
N THR A 606 -13.19 19.65 -34.80
CA THR A 606 -13.15 20.84 -35.66
C THR A 606 -13.92 22.03 -35.08
N ALA A 607 -14.55 21.87 -33.90
CA ALA A 607 -15.15 22.94 -33.12
C ALA A 607 -15.28 22.51 -31.64
N SER A 608 -15.53 23.47 -30.74
CA SER A 608 -15.85 23.20 -29.34
C SER A 608 -17.36 23.09 -29.13
N ALA A 609 -17.89 21.89 -28.92
CA ALA A 609 -19.31 21.70 -28.60
C ALA A 609 -19.58 20.32 -27.97
N SER A 610 -20.78 20.17 -27.42
CA SER A 610 -21.33 18.86 -27.08
C SER A 610 -21.87 18.15 -28.32
N THR A 611 -21.61 16.85 -28.43
CA THR A 611 -22.14 16.00 -29.50
C THR A 611 -22.64 14.68 -28.95
N ASN A 612 -23.62 14.10 -29.63
CA ASN A 612 -24.14 12.78 -29.34
C ASN A 612 -23.27 11.75 -30.05
N TRP A 613 -22.58 10.93 -29.28
CA TRP A 613 -21.73 9.85 -29.77
C TRP A 613 -22.59 8.62 -29.98
N GLN A 614 -23.00 8.36 -31.22
CA GLN A 614 -24.04 7.38 -31.53
C GLN A 614 -23.47 6.06 -32.04
N HIS A 615 -23.90 4.97 -31.41
CA HIS A 615 -23.87 3.62 -31.96
C HIS A 615 -25.15 3.41 -32.73
N ARG A 616 -25.10 3.38 -34.05
CA ARG A 616 -26.27 3.11 -34.89
C ARG A 616 -26.23 1.69 -35.41
N ILE A 617 -27.38 1.02 -35.33
CA ILE A 617 -27.58 -0.34 -35.86
C ILE A 617 -27.93 -0.21 -37.34
N PHE A 618 -27.30 -0.94 -38.25
CA PHE A 618 -27.68 -1.01 -39.66
C PHE A 618 -28.30 -2.38 -39.99
N ALA A 619 -29.20 -2.41 -40.98
CA ALA A 619 -29.56 -3.64 -41.66
C ALA A 619 -28.36 -4.21 -42.46
N ALA A 620 -28.47 -5.49 -42.84
CA ALA A 620 -27.47 -6.21 -43.64
C ALA A 620 -27.02 -5.42 -44.90
N ALA A 621 -27.94 -4.68 -45.54
CA ALA A 621 -27.66 -3.81 -46.67
C ALA A 621 -28.46 -2.50 -46.57
N GLY A 622 -28.01 -1.47 -47.30
CA GLY A 622 -28.67 -0.15 -47.35
C GLY A 622 -28.16 0.88 -46.34
N THR A 623 -28.91 1.98 -46.21
CA THR A 623 -28.64 3.13 -45.33
C THR A 623 -29.80 3.33 -44.34
N HIS A 624 -29.64 4.24 -43.38
CA HIS A 624 -30.75 4.73 -42.57
C HIS A 624 -31.67 5.71 -43.32
N PRO A 625 -32.96 5.81 -42.94
CA PRO A 625 -33.66 4.87 -42.07
C PRO A 625 -33.90 3.53 -42.80
N TYR A 626 -34.07 2.44 -42.05
CA TYR A 626 -34.47 1.14 -42.60
C TYR A 626 -35.65 0.56 -41.80
N VAL A 627 -36.35 -0.42 -42.36
CA VAL A 627 -37.47 -1.10 -41.70
C VAL A 627 -36.94 -2.22 -40.81
N GLY A 628 -37.03 -2.03 -39.49
CA GLY A 628 -36.66 -3.03 -38.50
C GLY A 628 -37.80 -4.00 -38.17
N ASP A 629 -37.45 -5.15 -37.62
CA ASP A 629 -38.40 -6.22 -37.24
C ASP A 629 -38.81 -6.17 -35.76
N GLY A 630 -38.16 -5.34 -34.94
CA GLY A 630 -38.42 -5.24 -33.50
C GLY A 630 -37.74 -6.31 -32.65
N ALA A 631 -36.93 -7.20 -33.25
CA ALA A 631 -36.33 -8.36 -32.58
C ALA A 631 -34.83 -8.50 -32.83
N SER A 632 -34.38 -8.17 -34.05
CA SER A 632 -32.98 -8.25 -34.48
C SER A 632 -32.13 -7.20 -33.77
N GLY A 633 -30.90 -7.57 -33.39
CA GLY A 633 -30.02 -6.64 -32.70
C GLY A 633 -28.52 -6.79 -32.98
N LEU A 634 -27.78 -5.75 -32.59
CA LEU A 634 -26.33 -5.69 -32.62
C LEU A 634 -25.79 -5.85 -31.20
N TYR A 635 -24.79 -6.70 -31.02
CA TYR A 635 -24.16 -6.91 -29.72
C TYR A 635 -22.97 -5.97 -29.54
N VAL A 636 -23.00 -5.18 -28.48
CA VAL A 636 -21.93 -4.24 -28.11
C VAL A 636 -21.42 -4.61 -26.73
N LEU A 637 -20.15 -4.97 -26.66
CA LEU A 637 -19.46 -5.31 -25.42
C LEU A 637 -19.02 -4.04 -24.69
N SER A 638 -18.29 -3.17 -25.37
CA SER A 638 -17.75 -1.97 -24.75
C SER A 638 -17.68 -0.78 -25.72
N SER A 639 -17.71 0.43 -25.17
CA SER A 639 -17.54 1.68 -25.90
C SER A 639 -16.72 2.66 -25.06
N LYS A 640 -15.48 2.92 -25.47
CA LYS A 640 -14.52 3.76 -24.73
C LYS A 640 -14.09 4.97 -25.56
N LEU A 641 -14.32 6.19 -25.04
CA LEU A 641 -13.98 7.45 -25.70
C LEU A 641 -12.87 8.16 -24.93
N HIS A 642 -11.74 8.41 -25.59
CA HIS A 642 -10.60 9.12 -25.05
C HIS A 642 -10.37 10.41 -25.83
N LEU A 643 -10.11 11.50 -25.12
CA LEU A 643 -9.68 12.77 -25.70
C LEU A 643 -8.23 13.03 -25.31
N ASN A 644 -7.38 13.34 -26.29
CA ASN A 644 -5.98 13.69 -26.08
C ASN A 644 -5.18 12.65 -25.27
N GLY A 645 -5.56 11.37 -25.34
CA GLY A 645 -4.95 10.30 -24.54
C GLY A 645 -5.30 10.32 -23.05
N GLY A 646 -6.29 11.12 -22.64
CA GLY A 646 -6.86 11.12 -21.29
C GLY A 646 -7.76 9.91 -21.01
N ALA A 647 -8.41 9.89 -19.84
CA ALA A 647 -9.26 8.78 -19.40
C ALA A 647 -10.52 8.58 -20.26
N ASN A 648 -11.09 7.37 -20.19
CA ASN A 648 -12.36 7.06 -20.84
C ASN A 648 -13.51 7.93 -20.29
N LEU A 649 -14.22 8.62 -21.18
CA LEU A 649 -15.29 9.53 -20.83
C LEU A 649 -16.66 8.86 -20.61
N PHE A 650 -16.87 7.61 -21.05
CA PHE A 650 -18.22 7.00 -21.03
C PHE A 650 -18.67 6.37 -19.70
N GLY A 651 -17.78 6.21 -18.71
CA GLY A 651 -18.13 5.70 -17.37
C GLY A 651 -18.69 4.27 -17.36
N ASP A 652 -19.93 4.08 -17.82
CA ASP A 652 -20.62 2.81 -18.07
C ASP A 652 -20.30 2.24 -19.47
N SER A 653 -19.03 2.15 -19.84
CA SER A 653 -18.65 1.76 -21.20
C SER A 653 -19.07 0.36 -21.60
N GLU A 654 -19.35 -0.53 -20.65
CA GLU A 654 -19.55 -1.97 -20.87
C GLU A 654 -21.02 -2.42 -20.77
N ASN A 655 -21.90 -1.53 -20.33
CA ASN A 655 -23.32 -1.84 -20.18
C ASN A 655 -24.19 -0.75 -20.81
N HIS A 656 -24.57 -0.97 -22.08
CA HIS A 656 -25.36 -0.02 -22.85
C HIS A 656 -26.86 -0.05 -22.48
N SER A 657 -27.28 -0.94 -21.56
CA SER A 657 -28.65 -0.99 -21.07
C SER A 657 -28.95 0.05 -19.99
N THR A 658 -27.93 0.60 -19.31
CA THR A 658 -28.11 1.55 -18.20
C THR A 658 -28.77 2.86 -18.65
N SER A 659 -29.24 3.64 -17.68
CA SER A 659 -29.80 4.97 -17.91
C SER A 659 -28.76 6.00 -18.36
N ALA A 660 -27.45 5.71 -18.23
CA ALA A 660 -26.40 6.56 -18.78
C ALA A 660 -26.46 6.64 -20.31
N TRP A 661 -26.96 5.58 -20.97
CA TRP A 661 -27.09 5.51 -22.42
C TRP A 661 -28.50 5.86 -22.88
N THR A 662 -28.61 6.93 -23.68
CA THR A 662 -29.87 7.34 -24.30
C THR A 662 -30.16 6.46 -25.52
N LYS A 663 -31.40 6.02 -25.67
CA LYS A 663 -31.85 5.11 -26.72
C LYS A 663 -32.88 5.85 -27.58
N SER A 664 -32.72 5.82 -28.90
CA SER A 664 -33.72 6.39 -29.81
C SER A 664 -35.07 5.70 -29.67
N ALA A 665 -36.17 6.36 -30.05
CA ALA A 665 -37.52 5.84 -29.89
C ALA A 665 -37.67 4.39 -30.41
N GLY A 666 -38.19 3.51 -29.56
CA GLY A 666 -38.44 2.10 -29.86
C GLY A 666 -37.22 1.17 -29.82
N VAL A 667 -36.00 1.70 -29.63
CA VAL A 667 -34.81 0.86 -29.39
C VAL A 667 -34.83 0.33 -27.96
N THR A 668 -34.60 -0.98 -27.80
CA THR A 668 -34.42 -1.60 -26.49
C THR A 668 -33.00 -2.16 -26.36
N ALA A 669 -32.56 -2.40 -25.12
CA ALA A 669 -31.24 -2.93 -24.83
C ALA A 669 -31.37 -4.08 -23.84
N VAL A 670 -30.90 -5.26 -24.23
CA VAL A 670 -30.90 -6.46 -23.41
C VAL A 670 -29.48 -6.67 -22.88
N ALA A 671 -29.30 -6.51 -21.57
CA ALA A 671 -28.01 -6.70 -20.93
C ALA A 671 -27.57 -8.17 -20.97
N ASN A 672 -26.26 -8.41 -21.02
CA ASN A 672 -25.61 -9.73 -20.98
C ASN A 672 -26.11 -10.74 -22.03
N ALA A 673 -26.54 -10.24 -23.18
CA ALA A 673 -27.11 -11.05 -24.25
C ALA A 673 -26.07 -11.82 -25.08
N ALA A 674 -24.77 -11.61 -24.84
CA ALA A 674 -23.68 -12.39 -25.42
C ALA A 674 -22.45 -12.37 -24.50
N LEU A 675 -21.50 -13.29 -24.71
CA LEU A 675 -20.26 -13.38 -23.95
C LEU A 675 -19.02 -13.21 -24.87
N TYR A 676 -18.13 -12.32 -24.48
CA TYR A 676 -16.76 -12.26 -24.99
C TYR A 676 -15.86 -13.18 -24.17
N LEU A 677 -15.09 -14.02 -24.88
CA LEU A 677 -14.08 -14.90 -24.33
C LEU A 677 -12.74 -14.54 -24.96
N GLY A 678 -11.74 -14.24 -24.13
CA GLY A 678 -10.37 -14.04 -24.58
C GLY A 678 -9.80 -15.25 -25.31
N LEU A 679 -8.79 -15.03 -26.15
CA LEU A 679 -8.24 -16.02 -27.10
C LEU A 679 -7.73 -17.31 -26.44
N LEU A 680 -7.31 -17.25 -25.18
CA LEU A 680 -6.81 -18.38 -24.39
C LEU A 680 -7.87 -18.96 -23.43
N ALA A 681 -9.10 -18.42 -23.42
CA ALA A 681 -10.17 -18.94 -22.59
C ALA A 681 -10.74 -20.24 -23.20
N ASN A 682 -10.77 -21.33 -22.41
CA ASN A 682 -11.37 -22.59 -22.84
C ASN A 682 -12.90 -22.47 -22.92
N GLY A 683 -13.47 -22.57 -24.13
CA GLY A 683 -14.92 -22.48 -24.36
C GLY A 683 -15.73 -23.69 -23.88
N ALA A 684 -15.08 -24.81 -23.54
CA ALA A 684 -15.76 -26.05 -23.16
C ALA A 684 -16.27 -26.10 -21.70
N ASP A 685 -15.78 -25.22 -20.81
CA ASP A 685 -15.98 -25.36 -19.35
C ASP A 685 -17.01 -24.37 -18.75
N ILE A 686 -17.69 -23.52 -19.54
CA ILE A 686 -18.24 -22.26 -18.99
C ILE A 686 -19.63 -21.81 -19.48
N GLY A 687 -20.41 -22.69 -20.11
CA GLY A 687 -21.78 -22.37 -20.53
C GLY A 687 -21.81 -21.60 -21.85
N GLY A 688 -22.59 -22.12 -22.81
CA GLY A 688 -22.81 -21.50 -24.10
C GLY A 688 -23.76 -20.30 -24.02
N ASP A 689 -23.95 -19.63 -25.15
CA ASP A 689 -24.89 -18.50 -25.30
C ASP A 689 -26.35 -19.02 -25.28
N PRO A 690 -27.28 -18.43 -24.50
CA PRO A 690 -27.12 -17.30 -23.58
C PRO A 690 -26.38 -17.67 -22.28
N TYR A 691 -25.46 -16.78 -21.85
CA TYR A 691 -24.68 -16.94 -20.62
C TYR A 691 -25.55 -16.71 -19.37
N ASP A 692 -25.79 -17.78 -18.60
CA ASP A 692 -26.33 -17.68 -17.25
C ASP A 692 -25.23 -17.21 -16.28
N ASP A 693 -25.25 -15.93 -15.93
CA ASP A 693 -24.32 -15.35 -14.98
C ASP A 693 -24.69 -15.64 -13.52
N GLY A 694 -25.76 -16.39 -13.26
CA GLY A 694 -26.24 -16.77 -11.94
C GLY A 694 -27.05 -15.69 -11.24
N ARG A 695 -27.40 -14.56 -11.90
CA ARG A 695 -28.18 -13.50 -11.25
C ARG A 695 -29.66 -13.84 -11.10
N GLU A 696 -30.27 -14.52 -12.08
CA GLU A 696 -31.72 -14.74 -12.11
C GLU A 696 -32.20 -15.53 -10.89
N ALA A 697 -31.45 -16.56 -10.49
CA ALA A 697 -31.78 -17.35 -9.32
C ALA A 697 -31.63 -16.57 -7.99
N LEU A 698 -30.98 -15.39 -7.98
CA LEU A 698 -30.85 -14.56 -6.78
C LEU A 698 -31.98 -13.52 -6.66
N VAL A 699 -32.57 -13.10 -7.78
CA VAL A 699 -33.60 -12.04 -7.79
C VAL A 699 -34.79 -12.45 -6.93
N GLY A 700 -35.22 -11.56 -6.04
CA GLY A 700 -36.36 -11.77 -5.16
C GLY A 700 -36.10 -12.69 -3.97
N LYS A 701 -34.96 -13.39 -3.90
CA LYS A 701 -34.65 -14.26 -2.76
C LYS A 701 -34.55 -13.47 -1.45
N LYS A 702 -35.11 -14.02 -0.38
CA LYS A 702 -35.07 -13.40 0.95
C LYS A 702 -33.72 -13.63 1.63
N LEU A 703 -32.96 -12.56 1.82
CA LEU A 703 -31.62 -12.54 2.41
C LEU A 703 -31.68 -11.99 3.83
N ALA A 704 -31.12 -12.69 4.81
CA ALA A 704 -30.83 -12.16 6.14
C ALA A 704 -29.32 -12.09 6.38
N THR A 705 -28.80 -10.92 6.74
CA THR A 705 -27.36 -10.72 6.97
C THR A 705 -27.07 -10.51 8.45
N LEU A 706 -26.38 -11.47 9.07
CA LEU A 706 -25.87 -11.39 10.45
C LEU A 706 -24.45 -10.82 10.45
N GLY A 707 -24.16 -9.90 11.36
CA GLY A 707 -22.80 -9.43 11.57
C GLY A 707 -22.70 -8.27 12.55
N ASP A 708 -21.60 -7.53 12.50
CA ASP A 708 -21.25 -6.50 13.47
C ASP A 708 -21.54 -5.05 12.98
N SER A 709 -20.74 -4.07 13.44
CA SER A 709 -20.76 -2.66 13.03
C SER A 709 -20.59 -2.47 11.52
N ILE A 710 -19.84 -3.34 10.84
CA ILE A 710 -19.65 -3.29 9.39
C ILE A 710 -20.94 -3.69 8.66
N THR A 711 -21.70 -4.61 9.24
CA THR A 711 -22.96 -5.10 8.67
C THR A 711 -24.10 -4.12 8.91
N ILE A 712 -24.25 -3.61 10.14
CA ILE A 712 -25.33 -2.65 10.46
C ILE A 712 -25.16 -1.32 9.73
N ALA A 713 -23.93 -0.91 9.40
CA ALA A 713 -23.66 0.29 8.61
C ALA A 713 -24.25 0.20 7.18
N GLY A 714 -24.48 -1.00 6.67
CA GLY A 714 -25.24 -1.22 5.45
C GLY A 714 -24.50 -0.96 4.13
N PHE A 715 -23.22 -0.52 4.17
CA PHE A 715 -22.50 -0.14 2.95
C PHE A 715 -22.29 -1.31 1.98
N TYR A 716 -22.03 -2.53 2.45
CA TYR A 716 -21.87 -3.70 1.57
C TYR A 716 -23.18 -4.47 1.35
N THR A 717 -24.05 -4.54 2.37
CA THR A 717 -25.30 -5.29 2.28
C THR A 717 -26.28 -4.64 1.30
N SER A 718 -26.30 -3.30 1.24
CA SER A 718 -27.07 -2.55 0.22
C SER A 718 -26.57 -2.80 -1.20
N VAL A 719 -25.25 -2.94 -1.39
CA VAL A 719 -24.65 -3.29 -2.69
C VAL A 719 -25.05 -4.69 -3.10
N ILE A 720 -25.02 -5.66 -2.19
CA ILE A 720 -25.50 -7.02 -2.46
C ILE A 720 -26.97 -6.97 -2.90
N ALA A 721 -27.84 -6.37 -2.08
CA ALA A 721 -29.28 -6.31 -2.38
C ALA A 721 -29.57 -5.63 -3.74
N SER A 722 -28.92 -4.49 -4.01
CA SER A 722 -29.14 -3.74 -5.24
C SER A 722 -28.63 -4.45 -6.50
N GLN A 723 -27.52 -5.21 -6.41
CA GLN A 723 -26.92 -5.87 -7.58
C GLN A 723 -27.40 -7.31 -7.81
N THR A 724 -27.95 -7.96 -6.79
CA THR A 724 -28.55 -9.30 -6.93
C THR A 724 -30.08 -9.26 -7.05
N GLY A 725 -30.72 -8.18 -6.61
CA GLY A 725 -32.18 -8.08 -6.52
C GLY A 725 -32.79 -8.88 -5.35
N MET A 726 -31.97 -9.35 -4.40
CA MET A 726 -32.43 -10.03 -3.19
C MET A 726 -33.14 -9.07 -2.23
N VAL A 727 -34.11 -9.58 -1.48
CA VAL A 727 -34.84 -8.82 -0.46
C VAL A 727 -34.07 -8.89 0.86
N LEU A 728 -33.43 -7.80 1.25
CA LEU A 728 -32.52 -7.73 2.40
C LEU A 728 -33.26 -7.50 3.74
N THR A 729 -32.91 -8.33 4.72
CA THR A 729 -33.10 -8.11 6.15
C THR A 729 -31.73 -7.95 6.82
N ASN A 730 -31.38 -6.73 7.20
CA ASN A 730 -30.08 -6.45 7.84
C ASN A 730 -30.19 -6.62 9.36
N LEU A 731 -29.49 -7.62 9.90
CA LEU A 731 -29.46 -7.98 11.32
C LEU A 731 -28.08 -7.72 11.95
N GLY A 732 -27.37 -6.69 11.49
CA GLY A 732 -26.09 -6.30 12.07
C GLY A 732 -26.23 -5.68 13.47
N VAL A 733 -25.21 -5.83 14.32
CA VAL A 733 -25.17 -5.22 15.65
C VAL A 733 -23.81 -4.59 15.91
N SER A 734 -23.78 -3.28 16.20
CA SER A 734 -22.52 -2.56 16.41
C SER A 734 -21.70 -3.15 17.57
N GLY A 735 -20.39 -3.36 17.34
CA GLY A 735 -19.45 -3.90 18.33
C GLY A 735 -19.66 -5.36 18.74
N ALA A 736 -20.57 -6.09 18.09
CA ALA A 736 -20.96 -7.43 18.51
C ALA A 736 -19.96 -8.52 18.15
N SER A 737 -19.81 -9.51 19.02
CA SER A 737 -19.21 -10.83 18.73
C SER A 737 -20.28 -11.89 18.44
N LEU A 738 -19.84 -13.01 17.87
CA LEU A 738 -20.64 -14.22 17.77
C LEU A 738 -20.56 -15.05 19.06
N GLY A 739 -19.36 -15.22 19.60
CA GLY A 739 -19.12 -16.01 20.82
C GLY A 739 -19.13 -15.18 22.11
N GLN A 740 -18.94 -15.89 23.22
CA GLN A 740 -18.88 -15.31 24.57
C GLN A 740 -17.65 -14.41 24.70
N SER A 741 -17.90 -13.13 25.01
CA SER A 741 -16.86 -12.14 25.28
C SER A 741 -16.09 -12.51 26.54
N THR A 742 -14.79 -12.26 26.54
CA THR A 742 -13.96 -12.32 27.76
C THR A 742 -13.65 -10.94 28.33
N THR A 743 -14.11 -9.88 27.66
CA THR A 743 -13.93 -8.48 28.10
C THR A 743 -15.25 -7.92 28.66
N ALA A 744 -15.26 -6.65 29.08
CA ALA A 744 -16.45 -5.98 29.60
C ALA A 744 -17.52 -5.65 28.53
N TYR A 745 -17.28 -6.04 27.27
CA TYR A 745 -18.24 -5.81 26.19
C TYR A 745 -19.40 -6.83 26.21
N ALA A 746 -20.56 -6.43 25.69
CA ALA A 746 -21.74 -7.29 25.64
C ALA A 746 -21.51 -8.52 24.73
N SER A 747 -21.75 -9.71 25.27
CA SER A 747 -21.60 -10.99 24.56
C SER A 747 -22.78 -11.30 23.64
N PHE A 748 -22.55 -12.19 22.66
CA PHE A 748 -23.57 -12.82 21.82
C PHE A 748 -24.39 -11.86 20.95
N GLY A 749 -23.92 -10.64 20.70
CA GLY A 749 -24.68 -9.64 19.94
C GLY A 749 -25.08 -10.15 18.55
N ILE A 750 -24.20 -10.87 17.84
CA ILE A 750 -24.53 -11.48 16.53
C ILE A 750 -25.42 -12.71 16.72
N TYR A 751 -25.10 -13.58 17.67
CA TYR A 751 -25.82 -14.84 17.92
C TYR A 751 -27.29 -14.59 18.31
N ASN A 752 -27.55 -13.57 19.14
CA ASN A 752 -28.89 -13.23 19.60
C ASN A 752 -29.81 -12.74 18.47
N GLN A 753 -29.25 -12.26 17.36
CA GLN A 753 -30.06 -11.85 16.20
C GLN A 753 -30.60 -13.03 15.39
N ILE A 754 -30.13 -14.26 15.63
CA ILE A 754 -30.62 -15.45 14.91
C ILE A 754 -32.13 -15.61 15.11
N ALA A 755 -32.67 -15.35 16.31
CA ALA A 755 -34.10 -15.43 16.58
C ALA A 755 -34.95 -14.41 15.78
N ASN A 756 -34.33 -13.36 15.25
CA ASN A 756 -34.99 -12.32 14.44
C ASN A 756 -34.94 -12.61 12.93
N ILE A 757 -34.32 -13.73 12.50
CA ILE A 757 -34.35 -14.15 11.10
C ILE A 757 -35.78 -14.55 10.73
N PRO A 758 -36.39 -13.95 9.68
CA PRO A 758 -37.69 -14.38 9.18
C PRO A 758 -37.68 -15.86 8.78
N ALA A 759 -38.70 -16.63 9.17
CA ALA A 759 -38.74 -18.08 8.93
C ALA A 759 -38.73 -18.46 7.43
N ASP A 760 -39.15 -17.54 6.56
CA ASP A 760 -39.17 -17.67 5.10
C ASP A 760 -37.88 -17.16 4.42
N THR A 761 -36.84 -16.87 5.21
CA THR A 761 -35.50 -16.52 4.69
C THR A 761 -34.95 -17.68 3.86
N GLU A 762 -34.43 -17.36 2.67
CA GLU A 762 -33.85 -18.33 1.74
C GLU A 762 -32.32 -18.34 1.80
N VAL A 763 -31.69 -17.23 2.20
CA VAL A 763 -30.23 -17.11 2.33
C VAL A 763 -29.88 -16.38 3.61
N VAL A 764 -28.97 -16.95 4.40
CA VAL A 764 -28.42 -16.32 5.60
C VAL A 764 -26.92 -16.16 5.43
N THR A 765 -26.41 -14.93 5.61
CA THR A 765 -24.96 -14.68 5.63
C THR A 765 -24.47 -14.41 7.05
N ILE A 766 -23.30 -14.92 7.41
CA ILE A 766 -22.68 -14.71 8.72
C ILE A 766 -21.33 -14.01 8.51
N ALA A 767 -21.25 -12.74 8.90
CA ALA A 767 -20.02 -11.94 8.92
C ALA A 767 -19.58 -11.69 10.37
N ALA A 768 -18.76 -12.58 10.91
CA ALA A 768 -18.28 -12.55 12.30
C ALA A 768 -16.76 -12.73 12.38
N GLY A 769 -16.17 -12.46 13.54
CA GLY A 769 -14.75 -12.74 13.81
C GLY A 769 -13.89 -11.51 14.04
N ILE A 770 -14.23 -10.34 13.51
CA ILE A 770 -13.40 -9.14 13.66
C ILE A 770 -13.43 -8.62 15.10
N ASN A 771 -14.63 -8.54 15.70
CA ASN A 771 -14.79 -8.16 17.12
C ASN A 771 -14.49 -9.31 18.05
N ASP A 772 -14.80 -10.56 17.67
CA ASP A 772 -14.37 -11.75 18.40
C ASP A 772 -12.85 -11.77 18.59
N PHE A 773 -12.08 -11.31 17.59
CA PHE A 773 -10.63 -11.14 17.70
C PHE A 773 -10.22 -9.87 18.48
N GLY A 774 -10.74 -8.70 18.08
CA GLY A 774 -10.13 -7.41 18.38
C GLY A 774 -10.72 -6.60 19.54
N ALA A 775 -12.01 -6.80 19.88
CA ALA A 775 -12.71 -6.00 20.91
C ALA A 775 -13.25 -6.85 22.06
N GLN A 776 -13.90 -7.95 21.71
CA GLN A 776 -14.58 -8.85 22.64
C GLN A 776 -13.63 -9.94 23.15
N GLU A 777 -12.54 -10.16 22.40
CA GLU A 777 -11.52 -11.18 22.64
C GLU A 777 -12.19 -12.50 23.06
N VAL A 778 -13.02 -13.07 22.19
CA VAL A 778 -13.69 -14.36 22.41
C VAL A 778 -12.63 -15.47 22.40
N VAL A 779 -12.74 -16.44 23.31
CA VAL A 779 -11.83 -17.60 23.32
C VAL A 779 -11.90 -18.31 21.96
N LEU A 780 -10.79 -18.39 21.23
CA LEU A 780 -10.79 -18.97 19.87
C LEU A 780 -11.38 -20.39 19.86
N GLY A 781 -10.96 -21.24 20.80
CA GLY A 781 -11.39 -22.63 20.90
C GLY A 781 -10.72 -23.54 19.87
N ALA A 782 -11.38 -24.66 19.57
CA ALA A 782 -10.91 -25.66 18.61
C ALA A 782 -12.07 -26.22 17.78
N LEU A 783 -11.75 -26.70 16.57
CA LEU A 783 -12.71 -27.35 15.68
C LEU A 783 -13.39 -28.54 16.36
N GLY A 784 -14.71 -28.65 16.22
CA GLY A 784 -15.53 -29.70 16.84
C GLY A 784 -16.21 -29.29 18.16
N GLN A 785 -15.89 -28.12 18.71
CA GLN A 785 -16.70 -27.52 19.77
C GLN A 785 -18.05 -27.05 19.21
N THR A 786 -19.10 -27.05 20.04
CA THR A 786 -20.50 -26.85 19.58
C THR A 786 -21.30 -25.82 20.38
N THR A 787 -20.70 -25.20 21.41
CA THR A 787 -21.36 -24.21 22.28
C THR A 787 -20.80 -22.81 22.04
N THR A 788 -21.54 -21.78 22.44
CA THR A 788 -21.14 -20.37 22.24
C THR A 788 -19.99 -19.90 23.14
N ALA A 789 -19.41 -20.79 23.96
CA ALA A 789 -18.31 -20.48 24.87
C ALA A 789 -16.98 -20.18 24.14
N THR A 790 -16.81 -20.63 22.89
CA THR A 790 -15.64 -20.36 22.06
C THR A 790 -16.04 -19.90 20.66
N PHE A 791 -15.12 -19.31 19.89
CA PHE A 791 -15.41 -18.85 18.54
C PHE A 791 -15.70 -20.03 17.58
N TYR A 792 -14.89 -21.09 17.59
CA TYR A 792 -15.19 -22.32 16.84
C TYR A 792 -16.56 -22.89 17.21
N GLY A 793 -16.87 -22.97 18.51
CA GLY A 793 -18.15 -23.48 18.97
C GLY A 793 -19.33 -22.59 18.64
N ALA A 794 -19.16 -21.26 18.69
CA ALA A 794 -20.19 -20.29 18.36
C ALA A 794 -20.56 -20.31 16.87
N LEU A 795 -19.57 -20.50 15.98
CA LEU A 795 -19.82 -20.70 14.54
C LEU A 795 -20.69 -21.94 14.29
N TRP A 796 -20.40 -23.07 14.96
CA TRP A 796 -21.21 -24.28 14.87
C TRP A 796 -22.62 -24.07 15.46
N ALA A 797 -22.70 -23.50 16.66
CA ALA A 797 -23.96 -23.24 17.34
C ALA A 797 -24.87 -22.33 16.49
N ALA A 798 -24.29 -21.32 15.81
CA ALA A 798 -25.03 -20.44 14.92
C ALA A 798 -25.66 -21.21 13.75
N VAL A 799 -24.93 -22.15 13.12
CA VAL A 799 -25.50 -23.01 12.06
C VAL A 799 -26.68 -23.80 12.57
N VAL A 800 -26.56 -24.43 13.74
CA VAL A 800 -27.64 -25.21 14.36
C VAL A 800 -28.87 -24.33 14.67
N ALA A 801 -28.64 -23.15 15.24
CA ALA A 801 -29.71 -22.21 15.57
C ALA A 801 -30.40 -21.66 14.31
N ILE A 802 -29.65 -21.31 13.27
CA ILE A 802 -30.21 -20.85 11.98
C ILE A 802 -31.00 -21.97 11.32
N ARG A 803 -30.52 -23.22 11.34
CA ARG A 803 -31.28 -24.39 10.82
C ARG A 803 -32.59 -24.61 11.57
N THR A 804 -32.66 -24.22 12.84
CA THR A 804 -33.90 -24.29 13.62
C THR A 804 -34.85 -23.14 13.26
N GLN A 805 -34.31 -21.93 13.07
CA GLN A 805 -35.11 -20.72 12.78
C GLN A 805 -35.58 -20.62 11.32
N ALA A 806 -34.70 -20.94 10.38
CA ALA A 806 -34.93 -20.89 8.93
C ALA A 806 -34.41 -22.19 8.28
N PRO A 807 -35.17 -23.29 8.37
CA PRO A 807 -34.70 -24.63 8.02
C PRO A 807 -34.20 -24.79 6.59
N ASN A 808 -34.79 -24.05 5.65
CA ASN A 808 -34.50 -24.14 4.22
C ASN A 808 -33.44 -23.14 3.75
N ALA A 809 -32.97 -22.22 4.61
CA ALA A 809 -32.06 -21.17 4.20
C ALA A 809 -30.69 -21.74 3.81
N LYS A 810 -30.09 -21.25 2.72
CA LYS A 810 -28.67 -21.50 2.44
C LYS A 810 -27.82 -20.62 3.35
N ILE A 811 -26.89 -21.22 4.09
CA ILE A 811 -26.00 -20.49 5.01
C ILE A 811 -24.68 -20.24 4.30
N ILE A 812 -24.19 -19.01 4.37
CA ILE A 812 -22.93 -18.59 3.74
C ILE A 812 -22.11 -17.79 4.73
N PHE A 813 -20.87 -18.21 4.98
CA PHE A 813 -19.95 -17.49 5.85
C PHE A 813 -19.17 -16.44 5.07
N PHE A 814 -19.02 -15.24 5.63
CA PHE A 814 -18.09 -14.23 5.13
C PHE A 814 -16.87 -14.20 6.06
N VAL A 815 -15.70 -14.54 5.51
CA VAL A 815 -14.45 -14.52 6.27
C VAL A 815 -14.07 -13.06 6.54
N PRO A 816 -13.82 -12.64 7.80
CA PRO A 816 -13.59 -11.24 8.12
C PRO A 816 -12.31 -10.70 7.48
N TYR A 817 -12.31 -9.43 7.09
CA TYR A 817 -11.11 -8.73 6.62
C TYR A 817 -10.35 -8.07 7.77
N SER A 818 -9.08 -7.73 7.54
CA SER A 818 -8.22 -7.01 8.49
C SER A 818 -8.46 -5.50 8.46
N GLY A 819 -8.42 -4.83 9.61
CA GLY A 819 -8.12 -3.39 9.65
C GLY A 819 -6.78 -3.07 8.98
N ASP A 820 -6.62 -1.83 8.53
CA ASP A 820 -5.40 -1.36 7.85
C ASP A 820 -4.20 -1.25 8.82
N SER A 821 -3.06 -0.84 8.29
CA SER A 821 -1.83 -0.70 9.08
C SER A 821 -1.93 0.31 10.24
N THR A 822 -2.91 1.21 10.24
CA THR A 822 -3.10 2.23 11.29
C THR A 822 -4.01 1.76 12.42
N HIS A 823 -4.90 0.79 12.16
CA HIS A 823 -5.89 0.35 13.16
C HIS A 823 -5.26 -0.49 14.29
N ALA A 824 -5.41 -0.05 15.54
CA ALA A 824 -4.64 -0.60 16.66
C ALA A 824 -4.95 -2.08 17.01
N THR A 825 -6.23 -2.47 17.01
CA THR A 825 -6.68 -3.73 17.65
C THR A 825 -7.17 -4.82 16.69
N HIS A 826 -7.73 -4.46 15.53
CA HIS A 826 -8.41 -5.36 14.58
C HIS A 826 -7.61 -5.62 13.30
N ARG A 827 -6.28 -5.67 13.38
CA ARG A 827 -5.40 -5.90 12.21
C ARG A 827 -4.66 -7.24 12.28
N ILE A 828 -4.32 -7.81 11.12
CA ILE A 828 -3.36 -8.93 11.01
C ILE A 828 -1.98 -8.50 11.52
N MET A 829 -1.11 -9.48 11.77
CA MET A 829 0.21 -9.30 12.39
C MET A 829 0.18 -8.81 13.86
N ARG A 830 -1.02 -8.68 14.46
CA ARG A 830 -1.22 -8.47 15.90
C ARG A 830 -1.72 -9.75 16.56
N THR A 831 -1.34 -9.91 17.83
CA THR A 831 -1.84 -10.94 18.73
C THR A 831 -2.78 -10.30 19.75
N ASN A 832 -3.96 -10.89 19.98
CA ASN A 832 -4.92 -10.41 20.97
C ASN A 832 -4.52 -10.75 22.41
N GLY A 833 -5.25 -10.25 23.40
CA GLY A 833 -4.98 -10.50 24.82
C GLY A 833 -4.99 -11.98 25.22
N GLN A 834 -5.49 -12.86 24.35
CA GLN A 834 -5.46 -14.32 24.53
C GLN A 834 -4.35 -15.03 23.75
N GLY A 835 -3.40 -14.30 23.18
CA GLY A 835 -2.29 -14.92 22.45
C GLY A 835 -2.68 -15.45 21.05
N LYS A 836 -3.82 -15.02 20.48
CA LYS A 836 -4.33 -15.49 19.18
C LYS A 836 -4.24 -14.40 18.11
N THR A 837 -4.13 -14.78 16.84
CA THR A 837 -4.03 -13.85 15.71
C THR A 837 -5.33 -13.80 14.90
N LEU A 838 -5.60 -12.68 14.20
CA LEU A 838 -6.79 -12.55 13.36
C LEU A 838 -6.85 -13.63 12.27
N ASP A 839 -5.70 -14.04 11.71
CA ASP A 839 -5.61 -15.14 10.76
C ASP A 839 -6.16 -16.47 11.31
N GLN A 840 -5.97 -16.74 12.61
CA GLN A 840 -6.54 -17.92 13.25
C GLN A 840 -8.07 -17.85 13.35
N PHE A 841 -8.65 -16.67 13.56
CA PHE A 841 -10.10 -16.48 13.52
C PHE A 841 -10.64 -16.59 12.09
N MET A 842 -9.96 -16.03 11.09
CA MET A 842 -10.30 -16.19 9.68
C MET A 842 -10.28 -17.67 9.28
N ARG A 843 -9.26 -18.41 9.71
CA ARG A 843 -9.16 -19.87 9.53
C ARG A 843 -10.32 -20.62 10.19
N ALA A 844 -10.72 -20.24 11.41
CA ALA A 844 -11.86 -20.87 12.09
C ALA A 844 -13.16 -20.75 11.30
N VAL A 845 -13.42 -19.58 10.69
CA VAL A 845 -14.59 -19.39 9.81
C VAL A 845 -14.54 -20.36 8.63
N ARG A 846 -13.40 -20.48 7.95
CA ARG A 846 -13.22 -21.40 6.81
C ARG A 846 -13.41 -22.86 7.21
N GLU A 847 -12.77 -23.29 8.30
CA GLU A 847 -12.83 -24.68 8.76
C GLU A 847 -14.25 -25.08 9.19
N VAL A 848 -14.99 -24.21 9.90
CA VAL A 848 -16.37 -24.51 10.31
C VAL A 848 -17.33 -24.48 9.13
N ALA A 849 -17.16 -23.57 8.17
CA ALA A 849 -17.96 -23.57 6.95
C ALA A 849 -17.83 -24.91 6.20
N LEU A 850 -16.60 -25.37 6.00
CA LEU A 850 -16.32 -26.67 5.37
C LEU A 850 -16.89 -27.84 6.19
N LEU A 851 -16.66 -27.85 7.51
CA LEU A 851 -17.17 -28.90 8.40
C LEU A 851 -18.70 -29.00 8.38
N THR A 852 -19.40 -27.87 8.27
CA THR A 852 -20.86 -27.80 8.24
C THR A 852 -21.46 -27.87 6.83
N SER A 853 -20.62 -28.12 5.81
CA SER A 853 -21.03 -28.12 4.39
C SER A 853 -21.75 -26.83 3.95
N CYS A 854 -21.40 -25.71 4.57
CA CYS A 854 -21.86 -24.39 4.19
C CYS A 854 -20.83 -23.72 3.27
N ALA A 855 -21.30 -22.94 2.32
CA ALA A 855 -20.40 -22.11 1.51
C ALA A 855 -19.73 -21.02 2.35
N TYR A 856 -18.57 -20.56 1.92
CA TYR A 856 -17.97 -19.33 2.43
C TYR A 856 -17.43 -18.46 1.29
N LEU A 857 -17.41 -17.15 1.49
CA LEU A 857 -16.74 -16.16 0.65
C LEU A 857 -15.59 -15.55 1.45
N ASP A 858 -14.38 -15.59 0.90
CA ASP A 858 -13.16 -15.20 1.62
C ASP A 858 -12.86 -13.71 1.47
N VAL A 859 -13.69 -12.88 2.10
CA VAL A 859 -13.58 -11.43 1.97
C VAL A 859 -12.20 -10.95 2.43
N GLY A 860 -11.71 -11.43 3.57
CA GLY A 860 -10.40 -11.03 4.08
C GLY A 860 -9.20 -11.54 3.29
N GLY A 861 -9.33 -12.64 2.55
CA GLY A 861 -8.24 -13.19 1.73
C GLY A 861 -8.23 -12.68 0.29
N GLU A 862 -9.38 -12.41 -0.31
CA GLU A 862 -9.51 -12.26 -1.77
C GLU A 862 -10.19 -10.95 -2.22
N SER A 863 -10.90 -10.24 -1.34
CA SER A 863 -11.60 -9.03 -1.76
C SER A 863 -10.69 -7.83 -2.00
N GLY A 864 -9.44 -7.85 -1.53
CA GLY A 864 -8.54 -6.69 -1.52
C GLY A 864 -8.82 -5.68 -0.40
N LEU A 865 -9.76 -6.00 0.52
CA LEU A 865 -9.91 -5.31 1.80
C LEU A 865 -9.02 -5.99 2.85
N GLY A 866 -8.28 -5.21 3.64
CA GLY A 866 -7.30 -5.76 4.57
C GLY A 866 -6.21 -4.77 4.97
N TYR A 867 -5.10 -5.28 5.48
CA TYR A 867 -3.98 -4.48 6.01
C TYR A 867 -3.41 -3.43 5.05
N PHE A 868 -3.42 -3.75 3.75
CA PHE A 868 -2.88 -2.91 2.67
C PHE A 868 -3.96 -2.12 1.92
N MET A 869 -5.20 -2.09 2.42
CA MET A 869 -6.26 -1.33 1.76
C MET A 869 -5.98 0.19 1.84
N PRO A 870 -6.44 0.99 0.86
CA PRO A 870 -6.33 2.44 0.93
C PRO A 870 -7.11 3.00 2.12
N ALA A 871 -6.53 3.99 2.82
CA ALA A 871 -7.22 4.69 3.92
C ALA A 871 -8.54 5.36 3.47
N SER A 872 -8.69 5.65 2.17
CA SER A 872 -9.93 6.19 1.61
C SER A 872 -11.11 5.21 1.59
N TYR A 873 -10.89 3.91 1.87
CA TYR A 873 -11.95 2.89 1.86
C TYR A 873 -12.64 2.76 3.22
N THR A 874 -12.05 3.31 4.27
CA THR A 874 -12.55 3.23 5.64
C THR A 874 -12.68 4.62 6.25
N SER A 875 -13.44 4.74 7.33
CA SER A 875 -13.52 5.99 8.12
C SER A 875 -12.44 6.09 9.19
N ASP A 876 -11.93 4.95 9.65
CA ASP A 876 -11.05 4.85 10.83
C ASP A 876 -10.01 3.72 10.72
N GLY A 877 -9.75 3.24 9.50
CA GLY A 877 -8.86 2.11 9.27
C GLY A 877 -9.50 0.73 9.44
N LEU A 878 -10.78 0.63 9.85
CA LEU A 878 -11.52 -0.64 9.91
C LEU A 878 -12.91 -0.55 9.29
N HIS A 879 -13.72 0.40 9.72
CA HIS A 879 -15.11 0.53 9.26
C HIS A 879 -15.14 1.07 7.84
N ILE A 880 -15.57 0.22 6.91
CA ILE A 880 -15.71 0.61 5.49
C ILE A 880 -16.72 1.74 5.33
N ASN A 881 -16.38 2.71 4.50
CA ASN A 881 -17.31 3.73 4.01
C ASN A 881 -17.99 3.23 2.71
N ALA A 882 -18.71 4.11 1.98
CA ALA A 882 -19.39 3.73 0.75
C ALA A 882 -18.45 3.13 -0.33
N VAL A 883 -17.19 3.60 -0.42
CA VAL A 883 -16.21 3.09 -1.39
C VAL A 883 -15.73 1.70 -0.99
N GLY A 884 -15.35 1.50 0.28
CA GLY A 884 -15.00 0.18 0.80
C GLY A 884 -16.16 -0.82 0.74
N GLY A 885 -17.38 -0.34 1.00
CA GLY A 885 -18.60 -1.15 0.89
C GLY A 885 -18.95 -1.57 -0.52
N LEU A 886 -18.69 -0.72 -1.52
CA LEU A 886 -18.79 -1.12 -2.93
C LEU A 886 -17.83 -2.28 -3.24
N ARG A 887 -16.57 -2.19 -2.78
CA ARG A 887 -15.58 -3.25 -2.99
C ARG A 887 -15.97 -4.57 -2.31
N TYR A 888 -16.37 -4.51 -1.04
CA TYR A 888 -16.87 -5.67 -0.28
C TYR A 888 -18.07 -6.29 -1.01
N GLY A 889 -19.06 -5.46 -1.32
CA GLY A 889 -20.33 -5.87 -1.92
C GLY A 889 -20.13 -6.55 -3.27
N ILE A 890 -19.33 -5.96 -4.17
CA ILE A 890 -19.04 -6.54 -5.50
C ILE A 890 -18.39 -7.92 -5.38
N TYR A 891 -17.40 -8.09 -4.48
CA TYR A 891 -16.77 -9.39 -4.26
C TYR A 891 -17.83 -10.43 -3.81
N CYS A 892 -18.72 -10.05 -2.90
CA CYS A 892 -19.78 -10.93 -2.43
C CYS A 892 -20.82 -11.24 -3.51
N VAL A 893 -21.21 -10.26 -4.33
CA VAL A 893 -22.14 -10.44 -5.45
C VAL A 893 -21.59 -11.47 -6.43
N GLU A 894 -20.32 -11.36 -6.82
CA GLU A 894 -19.73 -12.34 -7.74
C GLU A 894 -19.60 -13.73 -7.09
N GLY A 895 -19.28 -13.79 -5.80
CA GLY A 895 -19.28 -15.05 -5.05
C GLY A 895 -20.64 -15.73 -5.01
N LEU A 896 -21.72 -14.96 -4.77
CA LEU A 896 -23.10 -15.45 -4.78
C LEU A 896 -23.51 -15.93 -6.18
N ARG A 897 -23.16 -15.19 -7.22
CA ARG A 897 -23.40 -15.60 -8.62
C ARG A 897 -22.65 -16.87 -8.98
N ARG A 898 -21.39 -17.02 -8.55
CA ARG A 898 -20.62 -18.26 -8.70
C ARG A 898 -21.30 -19.45 -8.03
N LEU A 899 -21.80 -19.26 -6.80
CA LEU A 899 -22.56 -20.30 -6.11
C LEU A 899 -23.87 -20.64 -6.83
N SER A 900 -24.55 -19.64 -7.38
CA SER A 900 -25.75 -19.83 -8.20
C SER A 900 -25.48 -20.67 -9.44
N ARG A 901 -24.44 -20.35 -10.21
CA ARG A 901 -24.02 -21.13 -11.39
C ARG A 901 -23.62 -22.57 -11.03
N ALA A 902 -23.14 -22.79 -9.81
CA ALA A 902 -22.87 -24.12 -9.28
C ALA A 902 -24.12 -24.86 -8.75
N GLY A 903 -25.32 -24.29 -8.91
CA GLY A 903 -26.58 -24.87 -8.46
C GLY A 903 -26.82 -24.81 -6.95
N TYR A 904 -26.05 -24.01 -6.20
CA TYR A 904 -26.10 -23.99 -4.73
C TYR A 904 -27.47 -23.60 -4.16
N PHE A 905 -28.18 -22.72 -4.86
CA PHE A 905 -29.50 -22.22 -4.47
C PHE A 905 -30.67 -23.06 -4.97
N GLY A 906 -30.42 -24.17 -5.69
CA GLY A 906 -31.44 -25.00 -6.32
C GLY A 906 -31.93 -24.45 -7.67
N ALA A 907 -32.51 -25.34 -8.49
CA ALA A 907 -33.27 -24.98 -9.68
C ALA A 907 -34.73 -24.68 -9.32
#